data_AF-A0A5C7I680-F1
#
_entry.id   AF-A0A5C7I680-F1
#
_cell.length_a   1.000
_cell.length_b   1.000
_cell.length_c   1.000
_cell.angle_alpha   90.00
_cell.angle_beta   90.00
_cell.angle_gamma   90.00
#
_symmetry.space_group_name_H-M   'P 1'
#
loop_
_entity.id
_entity.type
_entity.pdbx_description
1 polymer ?
#
loop_
_entity_poly.entity_id
_entity_poly.type
_entity_poly.pdbx_seq_one_letter_code
_entity_poly.pdbx_strand_id
1 'polypeptide(L)'
;MRNSRKQESSSSSLSNSSSEKLKPREDTPLLPGKTNNQPLSSQPKTFANVFIAVVGAGVLGLPYSFKRTGWLMGLLMIFSVAFLTYYCMLLLVHTRRKLDSFDDGLSKINSFGDVGFRVCGSVGRIVVDIMIILAQAGFCVGYLIFIANTMVNFFDESTILGLSAKGFFIWVCFPFQLGLSSIATLTHLAPLSIFADVVDLGAMGVVMVEDVIVFMTQMPEVRAFGGMSVFFYGMGVAVYAFEGVGMVLPLEAEAKDKDKFGNVLAWCMVFIALMYGSFGAFGYFAFGEETKDIITANFGAGVVSVLVQFGLCINLFFTFPLMMNPVFEIVERRFWGGEYCLWLRWLLVLVVSLVALFVPNFTDFLSLVGSSVCCGLGFVLPSLLHLLVFKDEMGWKQWCVDMAIMILGIVLGVSGTWYALVEIFSVKWWRTVSLYTDQTGANVSSTLLVAGEYADTAYSHGKQLTRLSIQQVIATAVKSAPFPVDHKNGIYLVLTADDVAVQDFCRAVCGFHYFTFPSMVGYTLPYAWIGNSAKQCPEVCAYPFAVPGYMGGGGPGALKSPNGDVGVDGMISVIGHELAELSTNPLVNAWYAGEDPTAPTEIGDLCEGTYGTGGGGGYIGQVMSDRQGKTFNMIGRSGRRFMVQWIWSPVLKACFGPNALD
;
A
#
# COMPACT_ATOMS: atom_id res chain seq x y z
N MET A 1 36.51 71.94 -48.69
CA MET A 1 37.57 71.46 -49.61
C MET A 1 38.19 70.17 -49.04
N ARG A 2 38.24 69.11 -49.86
CA ARG A 2 39.09 67.90 -49.82
C ARG A 2 39.15 66.97 -48.57
N ASN A 3 38.51 65.79 -48.73
CA ASN A 3 39.05 64.40 -48.64
C ASN A 3 40.34 64.12 -47.85
N SER A 4 40.34 63.12 -46.95
CA SER A 4 40.74 61.72 -47.25
C SER A 4 40.89 60.80 -46.01
N ARG A 5 40.62 59.51 -46.23
CA ARG A 5 40.69 58.32 -45.35
C ARG A 5 42.07 58.05 -44.71
N LYS A 6 42.10 57.39 -43.54
CA LYS A 6 42.65 56.02 -43.38
C LYS A 6 42.44 55.44 -41.97
N GLN A 7 42.37 54.12 -41.96
CA GLN A 7 42.07 53.15 -40.91
C GLN A 7 43.37 52.43 -40.55
N GLU A 8 43.68 52.16 -39.28
CA GLU A 8 44.28 50.92 -38.74
C GLU A 8 44.74 51.01 -37.27
N SER A 9 44.12 50.14 -36.45
CA SER A 9 44.62 49.20 -35.43
C SER A 9 45.80 49.48 -34.46
N SER A 10 45.60 48.93 -33.25
CA SER A 10 46.54 48.55 -32.16
C SER A 10 47.19 49.68 -31.33
N SER A 11 47.45 49.58 -30.02
CA SER A 11 47.02 48.71 -28.91
C SER A 11 47.56 49.34 -27.61
N SER A 12 46.97 48.91 -26.48
CA SER A 12 47.47 49.00 -25.09
C SER A 12 47.30 50.31 -24.31
N SER A 13 46.46 50.30 -23.27
CA SER A 13 46.92 50.35 -21.87
C SER A 13 45.78 50.50 -20.83
N LEU A 14 45.95 49.77 -19.71
CA LEU A 14 45.50 50.07 -18.34
C LEU A 14 44.00 50.03 -17.98
N SER A 15 43.59 49.07 -17.14
CA SER A 15 43.58 49.24 -15.67
C SER A 15 42.80 48.12 -14.96
N ASN A 16 43.47 47.47 -14.00
CA ASN A 16 42.86 46.60 -13.00
C ASN A 16 42.13 47.47 -11.97
N SER A 17 40.84 47.21 -11.74
CA SER A 17 40.20 47.52 -10.45
C SER A 17 39.43 46.29 -9.96
N SER A 18 39.74 45.90 -8.74
CA SER A 18 39.20 44.78 -7.98
C SER A 18 37.72 44.98 -7.69
N SER A 19 36.86 44.12 -8.25
CA SER A 19 35.43 44.05 -7.93
C SER A 19 35.22 43.29 -6.61
N GLU A 20 34.71 43.99 -5.60
CA GLU A 20 34.11 43.40 -4.40
C GLU A 20 32.96 42.45 -4.80
N LYS A 21 32.99 41.21 -4.32
CA LYS A 21 31.92 40.23 -4.53
C LYS A 21 30.66 40.66 -3.77
N LEU A 22 29.67 41.21 -4.46
CA LEU A 22 28.32 41.45 -3.92
C LEU A 22 27.66 40.13 -3.48
N LYS A 23 26.94 40.18 -2.36
CA LYS A 23 26.12 39.07 -1.82
C LYS A 23 24.84 38.85 -2.68
N PRO A 24 24.34 37.61 -2.82
CA PRO A 24 23.16 37.31 -3.65
C PRO A 24 21.87 37.92 -3.08
N ARG A 25 20.95 38.34 -3.95
CA ARG A 25 19.62 38.91 -3.62
C ARG A 25 18.49 38.11 -4.30
N GLU A 26 17.22 38.40 -3.98
CA GLU A 26 15.99 37.64 -4.29
C GLU A 26 15.75 37.28 -5.77
N ASP A 27 16.52 37.91 -6.67
CA ASP A 27 16.52 37.77 -8.12
C ASP A 27 17.64 36.81 -8.63
N THR A 28 18.28 36.07 -7.72
CA THR A 28 19.31 35.07 -8.07
C THR A 28 18.65 33.72 -8.42
N PRO A 29 18.68 33.26 -9.69
CA PRO A 29 18.01 32.03 -10.12
C PRO A 29 18.65 30.76 -9.55
N LEU A 30 17.82 29.74 -9.31
CA LEU A 30 18.13 28.42 -8.70
C LEU A 30 19.04 27.51 -9.55
N LEU A 31 19.39 27.94 -10.75
CA LEU A 31 20.57 27.51 -11.48
C LEU A 31 21.38 28.77 -11.76
N PRO A 32 22.72 28.79 -11.56
CA PRO A 32 23.53 29.92 -11.98
C PRO A 32 23.15 30.20 -13.42
N GLY A 33 22.80 31.46 -13.73
CA GLY A 33 22.43 31.88 -15.08
C GLY A 33 23.43 31.29 -16.06
N LYS A 34 23.02 30.19 -16.71
CA LYS A 34 23.83 29.53 -17.70
C LYS A 34 24.02 30.59 -18.77
N THR A 35 25.28 30.94 -19.01
CA THR A 35 25.68 31.60 -20.25
C THR A 35 24.89 30.98 -21.40
N ASN A 36 24.48 31.78 -22.38
CA ASN A 36 23.60 31.49 -23.55
C ASN A 36 23.99 30.27 -24.43
N ASN A 37 24.75 29.29 -23.95
CA ASN A 37 25.35 28.19 -24.70
C ASN A 37 25.04 26.78 -24.16
N GLN A 38 24.06 26.58 -23.26
CA GLN A 38 23.55 25.21 -23.07
C GLN A 38 22.47 24.88 -24.11
N PRO A 39 22.62 23.77 -24.85
CA PRO A 39 21.67 23.40 -25.90
C PRO A 39 20.33 22.99 -25.26
N LEU A 40 19.26 23.73 -25.57
CA LEU A 40 17.88 23.35 -25.26
C LEU A 40 17.60 21.92 -25.72
N SER A 41 16.75 21.19 -24.98
CA SER A 41 16.46 19.79 -25.25
C SER A 41 15.72 19.63 -26.59
N SER A 42 16.26 18.79 -27.48
CA SER A 42 15.57 18.36 -28.70
C SER A 42 14.36 17.49 -28.34
N GLN A 43 13.40 17.35 -29.26
CA GLN A 43 12.16 16.58 -28.98
C GLN A 43 12.40 15.16 -28.44
N PRO A 44 13.36 14.35 -28.96
CA PRO A 44 13.65 13.04 -28.38
C PRO A 44 14.25 13.11 -26.98
N LYS A 45 15.06 14.14 -26.69
CA LYS A 45 15.61 14.38 -25.35
C LYS A 45 14.51 14.82 -24.38
N THR A 46 13.58 15.66 -24.82
CA THR A 46 12.40 16.03 -24.02
C THR A 46 11.52 14.82 -23.75
N PHE A 47 11.28 13.95 -24.73
CA PHE A 47 10.57 12.69 -24.52
C PHE A 47 11.24 11.82 -23.46
N ALA A 48 12.57 11.62 -23.56
CA ALA A 48 13.32 10.86 -22.56
C ALA A 48 13.25 11.49 -21.17
N ASN A 49 13.39 12.81 -21.04
CA ASN A 49 13.31 13.48 -19.75
C ASN A 49 11.90 13.38 -19.13
N VAL A 50 10.83 13.48 -19.93
CA VAL A 50 9.45 13.26 -19.48
C VAL A 50 9.25 11.82 -19.03
N PHE A 51 9.75 10.86 -19.81
CA PHE A 51 9.68 9.44 -19.48
C PHE A 51 10.34 9.15 -18.12
N ILE A 52 11.57 9.63 -17.92
CA ILE A 52 12.33 9.46 -16.67
C ILE A 52 11.64 10.13 -15.48
N ALA A 53 10.94 11.25 -15.71
CA ALA A 53 10.25 11.96 -14.63
C ALA A 53 8.95 11.29 -14.18
N VAL A 54 8.31 10.49 -15.04
CA VAL A 54 7.03 9.82 -14.76
C VAL A 54 7.24 8.36 -14.37
N VAL A 55 8.21 7.67 -14.99
CA VAL A 55 8.46 6.26 -14.72
C VAL A 55 9.23 6.07 -13.41
N GLY A 56 8.66 5.28 -12.50
CA GLY A 56 9.28 4.92 -11.23
C GLY A 56 8.68 3.65 -10.63
N ALA A 57 8.90 3.42 -9.32
CA ALA A 57 8.47 2.18 -8.64
C ALA A 57 6.96 1.91 -8.66
N GLY A 58 6.13 2.87 -9.07
CA GLY A 58 4.67 2.69 -9.18
C GLY A 58 4.27 1.54 -10.11
N VAL A 59 5.07 1.25 -11.14
CA VAL A 59 4.83 0.13 -12.08
C VAL A 59 4.88 -1.23 -11.40
N LEU A 60 5.71 -1.37 -10.36
CA LEU A 60 6.01 -2.66 -9.72
C LEU A 60 4.84 -3.16 -8.85
N GLY A 61 3.95 -2.28 -8.42
CA GLY A 61 2.71 -2.61 -7.71
C GLY A 61 1.50 -2.82 -8.62
N LEU A 62 1.62 -2.58 -9.93
CA LEU A 62 0.50 -2.70 -10.88
C LEU A 62 -0.02 -4.13 -11.04
N PRO A 63 0.82 -5.19 -11.15
CA PRO A 63 0.31 -6.56 -11.26
C PRO A 63 -0.59 -6.95 -10.08
N TYR A 64 -0.17 -6.61 -8.86
CA TYR A 64 -0.99 -6.82 -7.66
C TYR A 64 -2.29 -6.02 -7.70
N SER A 65 -2.23 -4.76 -8.15
CA SER A 65 -3.44 -3.97 -8.35
C SER A 65 -4.39 -4.63 -9.34
N PHE A 66 -3.89 -5.21 -10.43
CA PHE A 66 -4.68 -5.90 -11.45
C PHE A 66 -5.30 -7.20 -10.91
N LYS A 67 -4.57 -7.96 -10.09
CA LYS A 67 -5.13 -9.09 -9.33
C LYS A 67 -6.34 -8.67 -8.51
N ARG A 68 -6.24 -7.53 -7.84
CA ARG A 68 -7.29 -6.99 -6.99
C ARG A 68 -8.48 -6.44 -7.79
N THR A 69 -8.24 -5.61 -8.81
CA THR A 69 -9.29 -4.91 -9.57
C THR A 69 -9.87 -5.73 -10.72
N GLY A 70 -9.21 -6.80 -11.13
CA GLY A 70 -9.46 -7.49 -12.38
C GLY A 70 -8.73 -6.85 -13.57
N TRP A 71 -8.44 -7.66 -14.59
CA TRP A 71 -7.58 -7.26 -15.71
C TRP A 71 -8.21 -6.19 -16.61
N LEU A 72 -9.52 -6.32 -16.92
CA LEU A 72 -10.21 -5.41 -17.84
C LEU A 72 -10.45 -4.06 -17.16
N MET A 73 -10.92 -4.08 -15.91
CA MET A 73 -11.06 -2.87 -15.10
C MET A 73 -9.70 -2.18 -14.90
N GLY A 74 -8.64 -2.94 -14.62
CA GLY A 74 -7.28 -2.44 -14.48
C GLY A 74 -6.79 -1.72 -15.74
N LEU A 75 -6.98 -2.32 -16.92
CA LEU A 75 -6.63 -1.68 -18.19
C LEU A 75 -7.40 -0.37 -18.41
N LEU A 76 -8.72 -0.38 -18.26
CA LEU A 76 -9.55 0.82 -18.42
C LEU A 76 -9.11 1.94 -17.46
N MET A 77 -8.77 1.56 -16.22
CA MET A 77 -8.29 2.48 -15.19
C MET A 77 -6.95 3.12 -15.57
N ILE A 78 -5.97 2.33 -16.04
CA ILE A 78 -4.66 2.84 -16.47
C ILE A 78 -4.79 3.85 -17.60
N PHE A 79 -5.57 3.54 -18.64
CA PHE A 79 -5.78 4.48 -19.75
C PHE A 79 -6.53 5.74 -19.32
N SER A 80 -7.53 5.60 -18.43
CA SER A 80 -8.30 6.73 -17.92
C SER A 80 -7.45 7.67 -17.07
N VAL A 81 -6.64 7.12 -16.17
CA VAL A 81 -5.70 7.89 -15.32
C VAL A 81 -4.64 8.57 -16.19
N ALA A 82 -4.04 7.85 -17.15
CA ALA A 82 -3.05 8.44 -18.05
C ALA A 82 -3.60 9.63 -18.85
N PHE A 83 -4.82 9.51 -19.37
CA PHE A 83 -5.51 10.61 -20.06
C PHE A 83 -5.79 11.79 -19.13
N LEU A 84 -6.31 11.52 -17.93
CA LEU A 84 -6.65 12.56 -16.95
C LEU A 84 -5.40 13.32 -16.48
N THR A 85 -4.32 12.59 -16.18
CA THR A 85 -3.04 13.18 -15.79
C THR A 85 -2.45 14.03 -16.92
N TYR A 86 -2.45 13.52 -18.16
CA TYR A 86 -2.03 14.29 -19.33
C TYR A 86 -2.82 15.61 -19.46
N TYR A 87 -4.14 15.53 -19.34
CA TYR A 87 -5.00 16.71 -19.44
C TYR A 87 -4.69 17.73 -18.34
N CYS A 88 -4.55 17.28 -17.09
CA CYS A 88 -4.24 18.17 -15.97
C CYS A 88 -2.84 18.79 -16.06
N MET A 89 -1.85 18.04 -16.56
CA MET A 89 -0.52 18.58 -16.88
C MET A 89 -0.60 19.71 -17.91
N LEU A 90 -1.45 19.57 -18.95
CA LEU A 90 -1.68 20.63 -19.93
C LEU A 90 -2.41 21.84 -19.34
N LEU A 91 -3.42 21.64 -18.48
CA LEU A 91 -4.08 22.74 -17.78
C LEU A 91 -3.07 23.58 -17.00
N LEU A 92 -2.12 22.92 -16.32
CA LEU A 92 -1.08 23.60 -15.56
C LEU A 92 -0.12 24.38 -16.48
N VAL A 93 0.30 23.79 -17.61
CA VAL A 93 1.12 24.46 -18.63
C VAL A 93 0.41 25.69 -19.21
N HIS A 94 -0.86 25.57 -19.59
CA HIS A 94 -1.64 26.71 -20.11
C HIS A 94 -1.82 27.82 -19.08
N THR A 95 -2.09 27.44 -17.82
CA THR A 95 -2.19 28.39 -16.70
C THR A 95 -0.89 29.17 -16.54
N ARG A 96 0.26 28.48 -16.55
CA ARG A 96 1.59 29.11 -16.47
C ARG A 96 1.84 30.06 -17.65
N ARG A 97 1.56 29.65 -18.90
CA ARG A 97 1.73 30.50 -20.09
C ARG A 97 0.88 31.78 -20.02
N LYS A 98 -0.36 31.68 -19.53
CA LYS A 98 -1.23 32.84 -19.36
C LYS A 98 -0.71 33.78 -18.27
N LEU A 99 -0.26 33.24 -17.14
CA LEU A 99 0.37 34.05 -16.08
C LEU A 99 1.63 34.77 -16.58
N ASP A 100 2.49 34.07 -17.32
CA ASP A 100 3.70 34.66 -17.91
C ASP A 100 3.38 35.81 -18.88
N SER A 101 2.22 35.79 -19.55
CA SER A 101 1.78 36.86 -20.46
C SER A 101 1.36 38.16 -19.74
N PHE A 102 0.98 38.09 -18.47
CA PHE A 102 0.56 39.26 -17.69
C PHE A 102 1.74 40.02 -17.05
N ASP A 103 2.89 39.37 -16.85
CA ASP A 103 3.97 39.89 -16.01
C ASP A 103 5.12 40.57 -16.79
N ASP A 104 5.03 40.72 -18.12
CA ASP A 104 6.04 41.41 -18.96
C ASP A 104 7.51 40.96 -18.70
N GLY A 105 7.70 39.75 -18.15
CA GLY A 105 8.99 39.18 -17.78
C GLY A 105 9.57 39.60 -16.42
N LEU A 106 8.82 40.29 -15.55
CA LEU A 106 9.32 40.78 -14.25
C LEU A 106 9.60 39.65 -13.23
N SER A 107 8.86 38.54 -13.28
CA SER A 107 9.11 37.35 -12.45
C SER A 107 8.93 36.06 -13.24
N LYS A 108 10.00 35.28 -13.40
CA LYS A 108 9.99 34.04 -14.18
C LYS A 108 9.38 32.90 -13.36
N ILE A 109 8.19 32.43 -13.75
CA ILE A 109 7.52 31.30 -13.10
C ILE A 109 8.18 29.99 -13.58
N ASN A 110 8.85 29.28 -12.67
CA ASN A 110 9.57 28.04 -13.00
C ASN A 110 9.04 26.79 -12.29
N SER A 111 8.35 26.95 -11.16
CA SER A 111 7.84 25.83 -10.36
C SER A 111 6.33 25.86 -10.19
N PHE A 112 5.74 24.70 -9.88
CA PHE A 112 4.31 24.58 -9.58
C PHE A 112 3.93 25.41 -8.33
N GLY A 113 4.80 25.45 -7.32
CA GLY A 113 4.60 26.30 -6.13
C GLY A 113 4.50 27.79 -6.45
N ASP A 114 5.24 28.27 -7.46
CA ASP A 114 5.18 29.68 -7.89
C ASP A 114 3.88 30.02 -8.63
N VAL A 115 3.32 29.07 -9.40
CA VAL A 115 1.96 29.21 -9.98
C VAL A 115 0.94 29.36 -8.85
N GLY A 116 1.00 28.49 -7.83
CA GLY A 116 0.14 28.57 -6.65
C GLY A 116 0.26 29.90 -5.91
N PHE A 117 1.48 30.46 -5.82
CA PHE A 117 1.72 31.78 -5.23
C PHE A 117 1.02 32.90 -5.98
N ARG A 118 1.10 32.88 -7.31
CA ARG A 118 0.63 33.99 -8.14
C ARG A 118 -0.90 34.06 -8.21
N VAL A 119 -1.57 32.91 -8.14
CA VAL A 119 -3.03 32.81 -8.19
C VAL A 119 -3.68 32.98 -6.81
N CYS A 120 -3.15 32.30 -5.79
CA CYS A 120 -3.77 32.19 -4.47
C CYS A 120 -2.91 32.78 -3.33
N GLY A 121 -1.86 33.53 -3.66
CA GLY A 121 -0.96 34.13 -2.68
C GLY A 121 -0.13 33.11 -1.89
N SER A 122 0.33 33.51 -0.70
CA SER A 122 1.18 32.69 0.17
C SER A 122 0.54 31.35 0.55
N VAL A 123 -0.79 31.32 0.73
CA VAL A 123 -1.53 30.09 1.08
C VAL A 123 -1.47 29.07 -0.04
N GLY A 124 -1.73 29.48 -1.29
CA GLY A 124 -1.67 28.59 -2.45
C GLY A 124 -0.29 27.96 -2.61
N ARG A 125 0.77 28.74 -2.44
CA ARG A 125 2.13 28.24 -2.46
C ARG A 125 2.41 27.22 -1.36
N ILE A 126 2.01 27.51 -0.11
CA ILE A 126 2.20 26.58 1.02
C ILE A 126 1.50 25.24 0.73
N VAL A 127 0.27 25.27 0.22
CA VAL A 127 -0.49 24.05 -0.10
C VAL A 127 0.22 23.23 -1.19
N VAL A 128 0.61 23.85 -2.30
CA VAL A 128 1.31 23.16 -3.40
C VAL A 128 2.67 22.63 -2.93
N ASP A 129 3.46 23.43 -2.22
CA ASP A 129 4.77 23.07 -1.68
C ASP A 129 4.66 21.84 -0.75
N ILE A 130 3.68 21.81 0.17
CA ILE A 130 3.46 20.68 1.08
C ILE A 130 3.04 19.42 0.32
N MET A 131 2.13 19.54 -0.65
CA MET A 131 1.70 18.40 -1.46
C MET A 131 2.86 17.80 -2.27
N ILE A 132 3.72 18.64 -2.86
CA ILE A 132 4.93 18.18 -3.55
C ILE A 132 5.88 17.46 -2.58
N ILE A 133 6.13 18.04 -1.40
CA ILE A 133 6.97 17.40 -0.38
C ILE A 133 6.43 16.02 0.00
N LEU A 134 5.12 15.91 0.28
CA LEU A 134 4.50 14.65 0.70
C LEU A 134 4.51 13.60 -0.42
N ALA A 135 4.23 13.99 -1.67
CA ALA A 135 4.24 13.07 -2.81
C ALA A 135 5.65 12.52 -3.06
N GLN A 136 6.64 13.41 -3.18
CA GLN A 136 8.02 13.03 -3.47
C GLN A 136 8.67 12.23 -2.33
N ALA A 137 8.46 12.64 -1.08
CA ALA A 137 8.90 11.85 0.07
C ALA A 137 8.21 10.48 0.09
N GLY A 138 6.92 10.41 -0.27
CA GLY A 138 6.18 9.17 -0.43
C GLY A 138 6.83 8.24 -1.46
N PHE A 139 7.24 8.76 -2.62
CA PHE A 139 7.93 7.97 -3.64
C PHE A 139 9.23 7.37 -3.13
N CYS A 140 10.01 8.17 -2.45
CA CYS A 140 11.27 7.76 -1.83
C CYS A 140 11.08 6.72 -0.72
N VAL A 141 10.00 6.82 0.08
CA VAL A 141 9.61 5.76 1.03
C VAL A 141 9.32 4.45 0.29
N GLY A 142 8.55 4.51 -0.79
CA GLY A 142 8.26 3.35 -1.64
C GLY A 142 9.53 2.68 -2.18
N TYR A 143 10.51 3.47 -2.62
CA TYR A 143 11.79 2.98 -3.13
C TYR A 143 12.58 2.20 -2.07
N LEU A 144 12.66 2.75 -0.84
CA LEU A 144 13.36 2.07 0.26
C LEU A 144 12.66 0.76 0.66
N ILE A 145 11.33 0.73 0.67
CA ILE A 145 10.56 -0.48 0.99
C ILE A 145 10.79 -1.55 -0.07
N PHE A 146 10.76 -1.18 -1.35
CA PHE A 146 11.00 -2.12 -2.43
C PHE A 146 12.40 -2.71 -2.35
N ILE A 147 13.43 -1.88 -2.19
CA ILE A 147 14.83 -2.33 -2.07
C ILE A 147 14.96 -3.26 -0.86
N ALA A 148 14.42 -2.88 0.29
CA ALA A 148 14.51 -3.69 1.50
C ALA A 148 13.80 -5.04 1.35
N ASN A 149 12.57 -5.08 0.86
CA ASN A 149 11.81 -6.32 0.68
C ASN A 149 12.48 -7.23 -0.37
N THR A 150 12.98 -6.66 -1.47
CA THR A 150 13.70 -7.42 -2.50
C THR A 150 14.99 -8.01 -1.94
N MET A 151 15.74 -7.26 -1.13
CA MET A 151 16.93 -7.77 -0.46
C MET A 151 16.59 -8.90 0.53
N VAL A 152 15.53 -8.76 1.33
CA VAL A 152 15.09 -9.82 2.25
C VAL A 152 14.81 -11.14 1.52
N ASN A 153 14.25 -11.12 0.31
CA ASN A 153 14.00 -12.34 -0.46
C ASN A 153 15.27 -13.13 -0.82
N PHE A 154 16.45 -12.51 -0.78
CA PHE A 154 17.73 -13.18 -1.01
C PHE A 154 18.37 -13.77 0.25
N PHE A 155 17.89 -13.41 1.45
CA PHE A 155 18.45 -13.87 2.71
C PHE A 155 17.37 -14.61 3.52
N ASP A 156 17.61 -15.89 3.80
CA ASP A 156 16.69 -16.77 4.58
C ASP A 156 16.56 -16.40 6.07
N GLU A 157 17.17 -15.29 6.53
CA GLU A 157 17.12 -14.87 7.93
C GLU A 157 16.11 -13.74 8.15
N SER A 158 15.13 -13.98 9.03
CA SER A 158 14.09 -13.02 9.40
C SER A 158 14.61 -11.88 10.30
N THR A 159 15.74 -12.09 10.98
CA THR A 159 16.38 -11.12 11.89
C THR A 159 17.88 -11.13 11.67
N ILE A 160 18.45 -10.00 11.23
CA ILE A 160 19.89 -9.85 11.01
C ILE A 160 20.40 -8.85 12.05
N LEU A 161 21.39 -9.25 12.86
CA LEU A 161 22.00 -8.40 13.90
C LEU A 161 20.98 -7.82 14.92
N GLY A 162 19.89 -8.54 15.21
CA GLY A 162 18.86 -8.11 16.18
C GLY A 162 17.87 -7.05 15.66
N LEU A 163 17.98 -6.66 14.39
CA LEU A 163 17.00 -5.84 13.67
C LEU A 163 16.12 -6.74 12.79
N SER A 164 14.89 -6.30 12.49
CA SER A 164 14.11 -6.95 11.44
C SER A 164 14.90 -6.90 10.13
N ALA A 165 14.87 -7.97 9.32
CA ALA A 165 15.65 -8.04 8.08
C ALA A 165 15.37 -6.83 7.16
N LYS A 166 14.10 -6.42 7.04
CA LYS A 166 13.69 -5.18 6.37
C LYS A 166 14.37 -3.93 6.95
N GLY A 167 14.39 -3.80 8.27
CA GLY A 167 15.02 -2.67 8.94
C GLY A 167 16.54 -2.64 8.75
N PHE A 168 17.19 -3.80 8.75
CA PHE A 168 18.62 -3.93 8.47
C PHE A 168 18.98 -3.36 7.08
N PHE A 169 18.28 -3.78 6.02
CA PHE A 169 18.57 -3.29 4.66
C PHE A 169 18.29 -1.79 4.50
N ILE A 170 17.23 -1.25 5.12
CA ILE A 170 16.98 0.20 5.12
C ILE A 170 18.15 0.95 5.78
N TRP A 171 18.64 0.48 6.93
CA TRP A 171 19.78 1.09 7.61
C TRP A 171 21.11 0.92 6.87
N VAL A 172 21.29 -0.15 6.09
CA VAL A 172 22.44 -0.32 5.20
C VAL A 172 22.40 0.67 4.04
N CYS A 173 21.24 0.90 3.42
CA CYS A 173 21.08 1.88 2.34
C CYS A 173 21.25 3.33 2.82
N PHE A 174 20.84 3.62 4.06
CA PHE A 174 20.82 4.97 4.64
C PHE A 174 22.13 5.77 4.49
N PRO A 175 23.33 5.30 4.92
CA PRO A 175 24.56 6.09 4.81
C PRO A 175 24.94 6.42 3.36
N PHE A 176 24.69 5.50 2.42
CA PHE A 176 24.93 5.77 1.01
C PHE A 176 23.93 6.78 0.46
N GLN A 177 22.68 6.70 0.89
CA GLN A 177 21.65 7.65 0.49
C GLN A 177 21.92 9.07 1.00
N LEU A 178 22.48 9.19 2.21
CA LEU A 178 22.98 10.47 2.73
C LEU A 178 24.08 11.02 1.81
N GLY A 179 25.05 10.19 1.44
CA GLY A 179 26.14 10.58 0.53
C GLY A 179 25.63 11.07 -0.83
N LEU A 180 24.74 10.31 -1.47
CA LEU A 180 24.17 10.67 -2.78
C LEU A 180 23.29 11.92 -2.72
N SER A 181 22.49 12.07 -1.66
CA SER A 181 21.61 13.23 -1.47
C SER A 181 22.36 14.52 -1.10
N SER A 182 23.63 14.39 -0.72
CA SER A 182 24.54 15.52 -0.42
C SER A 182 25.12 16.16 -1.69
N ILE A 183 24.92 15.55 -2.87
CA ILE A 183 25.44 16.09 -4.12
C ILE A 183 24.53 17.25 -4.56
N ALA A 184 25.07 18.46 -4.55
CA ALA A 184 24.32 19.67 -4.93
C ALA A 184 24.02 19.76 -6.44
N THR A 185 24.79 19.07 -7.28
CA THR A 185 24.71 19.16 -8.74
C THR A 185 24.11 17.90 -9.38
N LEU A 186 22.84 17.99 -9.79
CA LEU A 186 22.12 16.92 -10.49
C LEU A 186 22.79 16.48 -11.81
N THR A 187 23.66 17.32 -12.38
CA THR A 187 24.38 17.03 -13.63
C THR A 187 25.25 15.79 -13.57
N HIS A 188 25.78 15.42 -12.40
CA HIS A 188 26.56 14.19 -12.24
C HIS A 188 25.68 12.94 -12.06
N LEU A 189 24.45 13.13 -11.58
CA LEU A 189 23.49 12.05 -11.32
C LEU A 189 22.63 11.73 -12.55
N ALA A 190 22.42 12.69 -13.45
CA ALA A 190 21.59 12.50 -14.64
C ALA A 190 22.04 11.35 -15.56
N PRO A 191 23.34 11.17 -15.91
CA PRO A 191 23.76 10.02 -16.72
C PRO A 191 23.57 8.67 -16.01
N LEU A 192 23.70 8.66 -14.68
CA LEU A 192 23.50 7.46 -13.87
C LEU A 192 22.01 7.06 -13.82
N SER A 193 21.11 8.03 -13.65
CA SER A 193 19.67 7.79 -13.72
C SER A 193 19.25 7.30 -15.09
N ILE A 194 19.71 7.94 -16.17
CA ILE A 194 19.40 7.48 -17.55
C ILE A 194 19.82 6.03 -17.74
N PHE A 195 21.00 5.65 -17.24
CA PHE A 195 21.45 4.26 -17.29
C PHE A 195 20.54 3.33 -16.45
N ALA A 196 20.19 3.76 -15.24
CA ALA A 196 19.27 3.05 -14.33
C ALA A 196 17.87 2.84 -14.96
N ASP A 197 17.30 3.84 -15.62
CA ASP A 197 16.01 3.74 -16.31
C ASP A 197 16.06 2.82 -17.53
N VAL A 198 17.21 2.76 -18.23
CA VAL A 198 17.42 1.78 -19.32
C VAL A 198 17.47 0.35 -18.76
N VAL A 199 18.13 0.17 -17.62
CA VAL A 199 18.14 -1.13 -16.91
C VAL A 199 16.73 -1.50 -16.45
N ASP A 200 15.95 -0.55 -15.96
CA ASP A 200 14.55 -0.73 -15.56
C ASP A 200 13.66 -1.20 -16.73
N LEU A 201 13.76 -0.53 -17.88
CA LEU A 201 13.08 -0.93 -19.11
C LEU A 201 13.47 -2.35 -19.55
N GLY A 202 14.77 -2.68 -19.48
CA GLY A 202 15.26 -4.03 -19.79
C GLY A 202 14.71 -5.07 -18.81
N ALA A 203 14.73 -4.77 -17.51
CA ALA A 203 14.22 -5.62 -16.45
C ALA A 203 12.72 -5.88 -16.61
N MET A 204 11.92 -4.84 -16.88
CA MET A 204 10.49 -4.97 -17.17
C MET A 204 10.23 -5.81 -18.42
N GLY A 205 11.03 -5.63 -19.48
CA GLY A 205 10.91 -6.45 -20.69
C GLY A 205 11.16 -7.93 -20.43
N VAL A 206 12.18 -8.26 -19.62
CA VAL A 206 12.46 -9.64 -19.21
C VAL A 206 11.31 -10.22 -18.39
N VAL A 207 10.82 -9.47 -17.40
CA VAL A 207 9.66 -9.88 -16.56
C VAL A 207 8.45 -10.20 -17.43
N MET A 208 8.10 -9.32 -18.38
CA MET A 208 6.96 -9.55 -19.27
C MET A 208 7.12 -10.80 -20.15
N VAL A 209 8.34 -11.11 -20.61
CA VAL A 209 8.59 -12.33 -21.41
C VAL A 209 8.42 -13.58 -20.55
N GLU A 210 8.98 -13.58 -19.35
CA GLU A 210 8.81 -14.68 -18.39
C GLU A 210 7.33 -14.87 -18.01
N ASP A 211 6.61 -13.77 -17.74
CA ASP A 211 5.16 -13.80 -17.44
C ASP A 211 4.34 -14.46 -18.56
N VAL A 212 4.65 -14.15 -19.82
CA VAL A 212 3.99 -14.78 -20.98
C VAL A 212 4.32 -16.27 -21.07
N ILE A 213 5.57 -16.67 -20.79
CA ILE A 213 5.97 -18.08 -20.77
C ILE A 213 5.19 -18.83 -19.68
N VAL A 214 5.11 -18.28 -18.46
CA VAL A 214 4.38 -18.87 -17.34
C VAL A 214 2.89 -18.98 -17.68
N PHE A 215 2.28 -17.92 -18.20
CA PHE A 215 0.88 -17.93 -18.62
C PHE A 215 0.56 -19.05 -19.62
N MET A 216 1.43 -19.28 -20.61
CA MET A 216 1.26 -20.35 -21.59
C MET A 216 1.33 -21.76 -20.99
N THR A 217 1.88 -21.91 -19.78
CA THR A 217 2.02 -23.21 -19.11
C THR A 217 0.93 -23.50 -18.07
N GLN A 218 0.47 -22.49 -17.32
CA GLN A 218 -0.41 -22.70 -16.16
C GLN A 218 -1.86 -22.21 -16.37
N MET A 219 -2.11 -21.30 -17.32
CA MET A 219 -3.43 -20.68 -17.62
C MET A 219 -4.36 -20.52 -16.39
N PRO A 220 -3.99 -19.72 -15.39
CA PRO A 220 -4.81 -19.53 -14.20
C PRO A 220 -6.14 -18.81 -14.52
N GLU A 221 -7.16 -19.05 -13.69
CA GLU A 221 -8.43 -18.32 -13.78
C GLU A 221 -8.23 -16.85 -13.36
N VAL A 222 -8.58 -15.92 -14.25
CA VAL A 222 -8.42 -14.48 -14.02
C VAL A 222 -9.76 -13.75 -14.10
N ARG A 223 -9.96 -12.81 -13.18
CA ARG A 223 -11.21 -12.04 -13.07
C ARG A 223 -11.16 -10.79 -13.95
N ALA A 224 -12.22 -10.54 -14.70
CA ALA A 224 -12.33 -9.34 -15.54
C ALA A 224 -12.65 -8.08 -14.73
N PHE A 225 -13.50 -8.21 -13.71
CA PHE A 225 -13.98 -7.11 -12.87
C PHE A 225 -13.89 -7.46 -11.39
N GLY A 226 -13.31 -6.55 -10.61
CA GLY A 226 -13.36 -6.53 -9.15
C GLY A 226 -14.47 -5.62 -8.62
N GLY A 227 -14.71 -5.69 -7.31
CA GLY A 227 -15.71 -4.86 -6.63
C GLY A 227 -15.33 -3.36 -6.58
N MET A 228 -16.33 -2.51 -6.35
CA MET A 228 -16.17 -1.04 -6.32
C MET A 228 -15.19 -0.54 -5.23
N SER A 229 -15.12 -1.20 -4.08
CA SER A 229 -14.15 -0.87 -3.02
C SER A 229 -12.70 -1.07 -3.49
N VAL A 230 -12.48 -2.12 -4.28
CA VAL A 230 -11.16 -2.48 -4.80
C VAL A 230 -10.75 -1.61 -5.98
N PHE A 231 -11.73 -1.15 -6.77
CA PHE A 231 -11.52 -0.14 -7.80
C PHE A 231 -10.87 1.14 -7.23
N PHE A 232 -11.42 1.70 -6.15
CA PHE A 232 -10.86 2.91 -5.54
C PHE A 232 -9.44 2.69 -4.97
N TYR A 233 -9.16 1.50 -4.43
CA TYR A 233 -7.82 1.11 -4.00
C TYR A 233 -6.83 1.05 -5.17
N GLY A 234 -7.17 0.32 -6.24
CA GLY A 234 -6.28 0.15 -7.40
C GLY A 234 -6.06 1.44 -8.17
N MET A 235 -7.06 2.31 -8.18
CA MET A 235 -6.95 3.64 -8.78
C MET A 235 -5.93 4.50 -8.03
N GLY A 236 -5.82 4.40 -6.70
CA GLY A 236 -4.74 5.03 -5.96
C GLY A 236 -3.36 4.59 -6.45
N VAL A 237 -3.17 3.29 -6.68
CA VAL A 237 -1.90 2.74 -7.22
C VAL A 237 -1.64 3.23 -8.65
N ALA A 238 -2.67 3.31 -9.49
CA ALA A 238 -2.54 3.85 -10.84
C ALA A 238 -2.18 5.34 -10.83
N VAL A 239 -2.84 6.16 -10.02
CA VAL A 239 -2.53 7.60 -9.90
C VAL A 239 -1.11 7.80 -9.39
N TYR A 240 -0.67 7.00 -8.41
CA TYR A 240 0.72 6.98 -7.95
C TYR A 240 1.69 6.69 -9.11
N ALA A 241 1.39 5.70 -9.95
CA ALA A 241 2.26 5.30 -11.06
C ALA A 241 2.38 6.37 -12.16
N PHE A 242 1.35 7.20 -12.38
CA PHE A 242 1.37 8.28 -13.37
C PHE A 242 1.74 9.64 -12.79
N GLU A 243 2.11 9.75 -11.52
CA GLU A 243 2.38 11.04 -10.91
C GLU A 243 3.73 11.61 -11.36
N GLY A 244 3.67 12.70 -12.13
CA GLY A 244 4.84 13.49 -12.54
C GLY A 244 4.52 14.98 -12.66
N VAL A 245 3.40 15.42 -12.10
CA VAL A 245 2.84 16.77 -12.35
C VAL A 245 3.77 17.85 -11.80
N GLY A 246 4.47 17.57 -10.69
CA GLY A 246 5.47 18.49 -10.13
C GLY A 246 6.63 18.84 -11.08
N MET A 247 6.94 17.97 -12.04
CA MET A 247 8.09 18.12 -12.95
C MET A 247 7.72 18.68 -14.33
N VAL A 248 6.43 18.80 -14.66
CA VAL A 248 5.99 19.22 -16.01
C VAL A 248 6.46 20.63 -16.38
N LEU A 249 6.41 21.59 -15.45
CA LEU A 249 6.76 22.99 -15.73
C LEU A 249 8.28 23.20 -15.94
N PRO A 250 9.17 22.60 -15.12
CA PRO A 250 10.60 22.56 -15.42
C PRO A 250 10.90 21.89 -16.78
N LEU A 251 10.28 20.75 -17.07
CA LEU A 251 10.51 20.01 -18.31
C LEU A 251 10.09 20.80 -19.56
N GLU A 252 8.96 21.51 -19.49
CA GLU A 252 8.51 22.40 -20.55
C GLU A 252 9.49 23.57 -20.76
N ALA A 253 10.05 24.12 -19.68
CA ALA A 253 10.97 25.24 -19.75
C ALA A 253 12.31 24.88 -20.44
N GLU A 254 12.73 23.62 -20.34
CA GLU A 254 13.95 23.10 -20.98
C GLU A 254 13.73 22.64 -22.44
N ALA A 255 12.48 22.53 -22.89
CA ALA A 255 12.16 22.10 -24.25
C ALA A 255 12.52 23.18 -25.28
N LYS A 256 13.20 22.77 -26.36
CA LYS A 256 13.56 23.67 -27.47
C LYS A 256 12.33 24.23 -28.21
N ASP A 257 11.29 23.42 -28.36
CA ASP A 257 10.06 23.75 -29.08
C ASP A 257 8.85 23.58 -28.15
N LYS A 258 8.48 24.67 -27.48
CA LYS A 258 7.42 24.70 -26.46
C LYS A 258 6.03 24.42 -27.04
N ASP A 259 5.79 24.78 -28.29
CA ASP A 259 4.48 24.58 -28.93
C ASP A 259 4.20 23.10 -29.20
N LYS A 260 5.25 22.32 -29.45
CA LYS A 260 5.12 20.87 -29.64
C LYS A 260 5.23 20.05 -28.35
N PHE A 261 5.51 20.68 -27.21
CA PHE A 261 5.65 19.99 -25.93
C PHE A 261 4.42 19.16 -25.56
N GLY A 262 3.20 19.70 -25.78
CA GLY A 262 1.96 18.97 -25.50
C GLY A 262 1.82 17.69 -26.31
N ASN A 263 2.20 17.70 -27.59
CA ASN A 263 2.19 16.50 -28.43
C ASN A 263 3.25 15.48 -27.98
N VAL A 264 4.45 15.92 -27.60
CA VAL A 264 5.50 15.04 -27.08
C VAL A 264 5.04 14.38 -25.77
N LEU A 265 4.42 15.15 -24.88
CA LEU A 265 3.84 14.66 -23.63
C LEU A 265 2.74 13.62 -23.90
N ALA A 266 1.84 13.87 -24.86
CA ALA A 266 0.76 12.94 -25.21
C ALA A 266 1.31 11.59 -25.68
N TRP A 267 2.29 11.58 -26.60
CA TRP A 267 2.91 10.35 -27.07
C TRP A 267 3.65 9.61 -25.95
N CYS A 268 4.27 10.34 -25.02
CA CYS A 268 4.93 9.74 -23.86
C CYS A 268 3.92 9.07 -22.93
N MET A 269 2.82 9.76 -22.59
CA MET A 269 1.78 9.21 -21.71
C MET A 269 1.08 7.99 -22.31
N VAL A 270 0.82 7.98 -23.63
CA VAL A 270 0.27 6.79 -24.33
C VAL A 270 1.26 5.63 -24.28
N PHE A 271 2.55 5.88 -24.51
CA PHE A 271 3.59 4.85 -24.44
C PHE A 271 3.70 4.25 -23.04
N ILE A 272 3.72 5.08 -22.00
CA ILE A 272 3.75 4.64 -20.60
C ILE A 272 2.48 3.86 -20.25
N ALA A 273 1.30 4.31 -20.70
CA ALA A 273 0.04 3.61 -20.46
C ALA A 273 -0.01 2.22 -21.09
N LEU A 274 0.49 2.06 -22.31
CA LEU A 274 0.61 0.76 -22.97
C LEU A 274 1.58 -0.14 -22.21
N MET A 275 2.74 0.38 -21.83
CA MET A 275 3.75 -0.35 -21.09
C MET A 275 3.20 -0.82 -19.73
N TYR A 276 2.66 0.09 -18.92
CA TYR A 276 2.09 -0.20 -17.61
C TYR A 276 0.88 -1.13 -17.66
N GLY A 277 -0.01 -0.92 -18.64
CA GLY A 277 -1.15 -1.80 -18.87
C GLY A 277 -0.73 -3.22 -19.23
N SER A 278 0.27 -3.36 -20.10
CA SER A 278 0.80 -4.68 -20.49
C SER A 278 1.55 -5.37 -19.34
N PHE A 279 2.37 -4.63 -18.59
CA PHE A 279 3.09 -5.14 -17.42
C PHE A 279 2.13 -5.62 -16.33
N GLY A 280 1.11 -4.82 -15.99
CA GLY A 280 0.08 -5.18 -15.01
C GLY A 280 -0.76 -6.37 -15.46
N ALA A 281 -1.17 -6.41 -16.73
CA ALA A 281 -2.00 -7.50 -17.27
C ALA A 281 -1.23 -8.82 -17.37
N PHE A 282 -0.02 -8.81 -17.92
CA PHE A 282 0.80 -10.03 -18.06
C PHE A 282 1.20 -10.59 -16.70
N GLY A 283 1.60 -9.74 -15.74
CA GLY A 283 1.91 -10.21 -14.39
C GLY A 283 0.70 -10.84 -13.68
N TYR A 284 -0.51 -10.32 -13.89
CA TYR A 284 -1.72 -10.97 -13.35
C TYR A 284 -2.10 -12.24 -14.12
N PHE A 285 -1.96 -12.28 -15.44
CA PHE A 285 -2.21 -13.49 -16.23
C PHE A 285 -1.23 -14.61 -15.91
N ALA A 286 0.02 -14.30 -15.57
CA ALA A 286 1.02 -15.29 -15.21
C ALA A 286 0.70 -15.99 -13.87
N PHE A 287 0.37 -15.21 -12.83
CA PHE A 287 0.28 -15.74 -11.46
C PHE A 287 -1.15 -15.79 -10.88
N GLY A 288 -2.14 -15.17 -11.52
CA GLY A 288 -3.52 -15.17 -11.05
C GLY A 288 -3.67 -14.69 -9.61
N GLU A 289 -4.31 -15.50 -8.75
CA GLU A 289 -4.47 -15.18 -7.33
C GLU A 289 -3.17 -15.33 -6.51
N GLU A 290 -2.08 -15.85 -7.08
CA GLU A 290 -0.77 -15.96 -6.43
C GLU A 290 0.11 -14.71 -6.64
N THR A 291 -0.36 -13.68 -7.35
CA THR A 291 0.41 -12.44 -7.53
C THR A 291 0.66 -11.77 -6.17
N LYS A 292 1.94 -11.59 -5.81
CA LYS A 292 2.40 -10.91 -4.59
C LYS A 292 2.38 -9.40 -4.77
N ASP A 293 2.50 -8.66 -3.68
CA ASP A 293 2.47 -7.19 -3.66
C ASP A 293 3.58 -6.56 -4.52
N ILE A 294 4.71 -7.26 -4.62
CA ILE A 294 5.82 -6.96 -5.52
C ILE A 294 6.00 -8.13 -6.49
N ILE A 295 5.85 -7.88 -7.81
CA ILE A 295 5.96 -8.93 -8.83
C ILE A 295 7.32 -9.63 -8.83
N THR A 296 8.38 -8.95 -8.41
CA THR A 296 9.70 -9.58 -8.31
C THR A 296 9.73 -10.73 -7.30
N ALA A 297 8.88 -10.69 -6.27
CA ALA A 297 8.76 -11.76 -5.27
C ALA A 297 8.05 -13.01 -5.79
N ASN A 298 7.40 -12.94 -6.95
CA ASN A 298 6.79 -14.11 -7.61
C ASN A 298 7.82 -14.97 -8.35
N PHE A 299 9.00 -14.43 -8.68
CA PHE A 299 10.04 -15.18 -9.37
C PHE A 299 10.82 -16.07 -8.39
N GLY A 300 10.93 -17.36 -8.73
CA GLY A 300 11.75 -18.31 -7.97
C GLY A 300 13.27 -18.07 -8.09
N ALA A 301 14.06 -18.94 -7.48
CA ALA A 301 15.51 -18.86 -7.52
C ALA A 301 16.04 -19.09 -8.96
N GLY A 302 16.70 -18.07 -9.52
CA GLY A 302 17.29 -18.14 -10.86
C GLY A 302 18.16 -16.94 -11.20
N VAL A 303 19.14 -17.11 -12.08
CA VAL A 303 20.12 -16.06 -12.44
C VAL A 303 19.43 -14.85 -13.08
N VAL A 304 18.44 -15.08 -13.95
CA VAL A 304 17.68 -14.02 -14.62
C VAL A 304 16.85 -13.22 -13.60
N SER A 305 16.14 -13.91 -12.70
CA SER A 305 15.37 -13.29 -11.60
C SER A 305 16.27 -12.41 -10.72
N VAL A 306 17.44 -12.93 -10.32
CA VAL A 306 18.44 -12.18 -9.54
C VAL A 306 18.89 -10.92 -10.27
N LEU A 307 19.25 -11.03 -11.56
CA LEU A 307 19.71 -9.88 -12.35
C LEU A 307 18.63 -8.79 -12.49
N VAL A 308 17.38 -9.19 -12.73
CA VAL A 308 16.23 -8.27 -12.80
C VAL A 308 16.02 -7.57 -11.45
N GLN A 309 15.97 -8.34 -10.36
CA GLN A 309 15.76 -7.81 -9.01
C GLN A 309 16.86 -6.82 -8.60
N PHE A 310 18.13 -7.15 -8.82
CA PHE A 310 19.24 -6.22 -8.56
C PHE A 310 19.20 -5.01 -9.48
N GLY A 311 18.86 -5.18 -10.76
CA GLY A 311 18.71 -4.08 -11.71
C GLY A 311 17.66 -3.05 -11.27
N LEU A 312 16.49 -3.53 -10.84
CA LEU A 312 15.41 -2.69 -10.29
C LEU A 312 15.83 -2.00 -8.98
N CYS A 313 16.52 -2.71 -8.08
CA CYS A 313 17.04 -2.09 -6.85
C CYS A 313 18.05 -0.98 -7.14
N ILE A 314 18.96 -1.21 -8.09
CA ILE A 314 19.94 -0.21 -8.54
C ILE A 314 19.23 1.01 -9.14
N ASN A 315 18.21 0.78 -9.97
CA ASN A 315 17.40 1.86 -10.54
C ASN A 315 16.81 2.76 -9.45
N LEU A 316 16.00 2.17 -8.56
CA LEU A 316 15.32 2.94 -7.51
C LEU A 316 16.29 3.63 -6.54
N PHE A 317 17.45 3.03 -6.30
CA PHE A 317 18.50 3.61 -5.48
C PHE A 317 19.09 4.90 -6.10
N PHE A 318 19.35 4.91 -7.41
CA PHE A 318 19.86 6.09 -8.11
C PHE A 318 18.78 7.13 -8.45
N THR A 319 17.51 6.71 -8.52
CA THR A 319 16.36 7.60 -8.75
C THR A 319 15.95 8.35 -7.47
N PHE A 320 16.26 7.83 -6.28
CA PHE A 320 15.92 8.48 -5.00
C PHE A 320 16.44 9.92 -4.87
N PRO A 321 17.74 10.26 -5.10
CA PRO A 321 18.22 11.63 -4.98
C PRO A 321 17.52 12.60 -5.94
N LEU A 322 17.09 12.13 -7.13
CA LEU A 322 16.40 12.95 -8.12
C LEU A 322 15.00 13.31 -7.64
N MET A 323 14.24 12.34 -7.13
CA MET A 323 12.89 12.58 -6.60
C MET A 323 12.91 13.44 -5.32
N MET A 324 13.96 13.34 -4.50
CA MET A 324 14.13 14.22 -3.34
C MET A 324 14.55 15.65 -3.68
N ASN A 325 15.04 15.93 -4.89
CA ASN A 325 15.56 17.26 -5.22
C ASN A 325 14.51 18.39 -5.06
N PRO A 326 13.28 18.26 -5.57
CA PRO A 326 12.22 19.25 -5.30
C PRO A 326 11.94 19.43 -3.81
N VAL A 327 12.02 18.36 -3.01
CA VAL A 327 11.83 18.42 -1.55
C VAL A 327 12.93 19.27 -0.91
N PHE A 328 14.19 19.00 -1.25
CA PHE A 328 15.33 19.78 -0.73
C PHE A 328 15.20 21.25 -1.09
N GLU A 329 14.89 21.56 -2.35
CA GLU A 329 14.74 22.93 -2.83
C GLU A 329 13.64 23.69 -2.08
N ILE A 330 12.47 23.09 -1.91
CA ILE A 330 11.33 23.72 -1.22
C ILE A 330 11.66 23.96 0.26
N VAL A 331 12.28 22.98 0.94
CA VAL A 331 12.59 23.07 2.37
C VAL A 331 13.76 24.03 2.62
N GLU A 332 14.82 24.00 1.79
CA GLU A 332 15.94 24.96 1.84
C GLU A 332 15.45 26.39 1.57
N ARG A 333 14.56 26.58 0.59
CA ARG A 333 13.90 27.87 0.30
C ARG A 333 13.06 28.37 1.48
N ARG A 334 12.40 27.49 2.22
CA ARG A 334 11.52 27.85 3.33
C ARG A 334 12.28 28.18 4.62
N PHE A 335 13.28 27.37 4.96
CA PHE A 335 13.95 27.43 6.27
C PHE A 335 15.35 28.04 6.23
N TRP A 336 16.00 28.06 5.07
CA TRP A 336 17.41 28.46 4.93
C TRP A 336 17.65 29.50 3.84
N GLY A 337 16.61 30.29 3.50
CA GLY A 337 16.72 31.37 2.53
C GLY A 337 17.09 30.93 1.11
N GLY A 338 16.95 29.63 0.79
CA GLY A 338 17.35 29.06 -0.50
C GLY A 338 18.83 28.69 -0.59
N GLU A 339 19.60 28.83 0.48
CA GLU A 339 20.98 28.35 0.52
C GLU A 339 21.05 26.85 0.79
N TYR A 340 22.04 26.20 0.18
CA TYR A 340 22.32 24.78 0.36
C TYR A 340 22.62 24.46 1.84
N CYS A 341 21.89 23.49 2.42
CA CYS A 341 22.06 23.09 3.82
C CYS A 341 22.13 21.56 3.97
N LEU A 342 23.35 21.04 4.11
CA LEU A 342 23.63 19.61 4.24
C LEU A 342 22.82 18.93 5.35
N TRP A 343 22.77 19.53 6.54
CA TRP A 343 22.08 18.97 7.71
C TRP A 343 20.57 18.83 7.47
N LEU A 344 19.97 19.76 6.74
CA LEU A 344 18.54 19.74 6.43
C LEU A 344 18.22 18.59 5.47
N ARG A 345 19.07 18.37 4.45
CA ARG A 345 18.94 17.23 3.54
C ARG A 345 19.08 15.90 4.28
N TRP A 346 20.06 15.79 5.17
CA TRP A 346 20.25 14.59 5.99
C TRP A 346 19.07 14.30 6.91
N LEU A 347 18.51 15.34 7.53
CA LEU A 347 17.31 15.22 8.36
C LEU A 347 16.11 14.72 7.54
N LEU A 348 15.91 15.23 6.34
CA LEU A 348 14.82 14.81 5.46
C LEU A 348 14.97 13.35 5.03
N VAL A 349 16.17 12.92 4.64
CA VAL A 349 16.45 11.51 4.31
C VAL A 349 16.21 10.61 5.53
N LEU A 350 16.61 11.04 6.73
CA LEU A 350 16.35 10.30 7.96
C LEU A 350 14.85 10.13 8.22
N VAL A 351 14.06 11.20 8.08
CA VAL A 351 12.60 11.13 8.26
C VAL A 351 11.97 10.14 7.27
N VAL A 352 12.36 10.19 6.00
CA VAL A 352 11.89 9.26 4.96
C VAL A 352 12.25 7.82 5.31
N SER A 353 13.49 7.55 5.72
CA SER A 353 13.91 6.21 6.13
C SER A 353 13.18 5.69 7.36
N LEU A 354 12.88 6.56 8.34
CA LEU A 354 12.10 6.17 9.51
C LEU A 354 10.66 5.80 9.14
N VAL A 355 10.01 6.58 8.27
CA VAL A 355 8.65 6.26 7.79
C VAL A 355 8.62 4.91 7.09
N ALA A 356 9.63 4.59 6.27
CA ALA A 356 9.74 3.30 5.58
C ALA A 356 9.77 2.07 6.51
N LEU A 357 10.26 2.23 7.76
CA LEU A 357 10.26 1.16 8.77
C LEU A 357 8.87 0.82 9.31
N PHE A 358 7.94 1.78 9.30
CA PHE A 358 6.59 1.60 9.85
C PHE A 358 5.58 1.09 8.82
N VAL A 359 5.92 1.11 7.54
CA VAL A 359 5.01 0.66 6.49
C VAL A 359 5.03 -0.87 6.41
N PRO A 360 3.88 -1.56 6.58
CA PRO A 360 3.84 -3.02 6.53
C PRO A 360 3.87 -3.57 5.11
N ASN A 361 2.96 -3.13 4.22
CA ASN A 361 2.84 -3.61 2.84
C ASN A 361 3.19 -2.52 1.84
N PHE A 362 3.85 -2.89 0.75
CA PHE A 362 4.28 -1.95 -0.29
C PHE A 362 3.09 -1.33 -1.03
N THR A 363 2.20 -2.15 -1.59
CA THR A 363 1.13 -1.67 -2.48
C THR A 363 0.03 -0.91 -1.75
N ASP A 364 -0.21 -1.24 -0.47
CA ASP A 364 -1.15 -0.47 0.37
C ASP A 364 -0.66 0.96 0.59
N PHE A 365 0.65 1.15 0.75
CA PHE A 365 1.25 2.47 0.89
C PHE A 365 1.22 3.25 -0.43
N LEU A 366 1.49 2.60 -1.57
CA LEU A 366 1.32 3.20 -2.90
C LEU A 366 -0.12 3.70 -3.10
N SER A 367 -1.11 2.86 -2.77
CA SER A 367 -2.52 3.22 -2.86
C SER A 367 -2.85 4.42 -1.97
N LEU A 368 -2.34 4.46 -0.73
CA LEU A 368 -2.55 5.56 0.19
C LEU A 368 -1.96 6.88 -0.34
N VAL A 369 -0.69 6.88 -0.76
CA VAL A 369 -0.01 8.10 -1.26
C VAL A 369 -0.68 8.58 -2.55
N GLY A 370 -0.98 7.66 -3.47
CA GLY A 370 -1.59 7.97 -4.75
C GLY A 370 -3.01 8.51 -4.63
N SER A 371 -3.86 7.86 -3.82
CA SER A 371 -5.23 8.31 -3.60
C SER A 371 -5.33 9.60 -2.80
N SER A 372 -4.41 9.86 -1.87
CA SER A 372 -4.44 11.09 -1.07
C SER A 372 -3.73 12.26 -1.78
N VAL A 373 -2.40 12.25 -1.74
CA VAL A 373 -1.57 13.39 -2.13
C VAL A 373 -1.54 13.55 -3.65
N CYS A 374 -1.35 12.46 -4.40
CA CYS A 374 -1.23 12.53 -5.86
C CYS A 374 -2.56 12.91 -6.53
N CYS A 375 -3.71 12.41 -6.06
CA CYS A 375 -5.02 12.89 -6.55
C CYS A 375 -5.19 14.41 -6.33
N GLY A 376 -4.80 14.92 -5.16
CA GLY A 376 -4.87 16.35 -4.85
C GLY A 376 -3.95 17.19 -5.74
N LEU A 377 -2.69 16.78 -5.86
CA LEU A 377 -1.66 17.46 -6.65
C LEU A 377 -1.90 17.37 -8.15
N GLY A 378 -2.32 16.19 -8.62
CA GLY A 378 -2.42 15.86 -10.03
C GLY A 378 -3.75 16.23 -10.67
N PHE A 379 -4.86 16.23 -9.93
CA PHE A 379 -6.20 16.49 -10.49
C PHE A 379 -6.86 17.75 -9.91
N VAL A 380 -6.91 17.87 -8.58
CA VAL A 380 -7.67 18.94 -7.92
C VAL A 380 -6.99 20.30 -8.11
N LEU A 381 -5.69 20.40 -7.82
CA LEU A 381 -4.96 21.66 -7.88
C LEU A 381 -4.83 22.24 -9.30
N PRO A 382 -4.46 21.48 -10.35
CA PRO A 382 -4.37 22.02 -11.70
C PRO A 382 -5.70 22.57 -12.21
N SER A 383 -6.79 21.84 -11.97
CA SER A 383 -8.14 22.24 -12.37
C SER A 383 -8.61 23.50 -11.63
N LEU A 384 -8.37 23.58 -10.32
CA LEU A 384 -8.71 24.75 -9.51
C LEU A 384 -7.94 26.00 -9.98
N LEU A 385 -6.64 25.89 -10.23
CA LEU A 385 -5.82 27.01 -10.67
C LEU A 385 -6.23 27.49 -12.06
N HIS A 386 -6.52 26.58 -12.98
CA HIS A 386 -7.03 26.92 -14.31
C HIS A 386 -8.38 27.65 -14.23
N LEU A 387 -9.31 27.15 -13.41
CA LEU A 387 -10.61 27.79 -13.16
C LEU A 387 -10.48 29.23 -12.64
N LEU A 388 -9.56 29.47 -11.71
CA LEU A 388 -9.35 30.79 -11.11
C LEU A 388 -8.73 31.79 -12.09
N VAL A 389 -7.80 31.33 -12.94
CA VAL A 389 -7.05 32.20 -13.87
C VAL A 389 -7.86 32.52 -15.13
N PHE A 390 -8.68 31.60 -15.61
CA PHE A 390 -9.49 31.79 -16.82
C PHE A 390 -10.96 32.13 -16.53
N LYS A 391 -11.31 32.49 -15.28
CA LYS A 391 -12.71 32.69 -14.86
C LYS A 391 -13.52 33.60 -15.79
N ASP A 392 -12.89 34.66 -16.33
CA ASP A 392 -13.55 35.70 -17.11
C ASP A 392 -13.58 35.39 -18.64
N GLU A 393 -12.79 34.42 -19.10
CA GLU A 393 -12.65 34.05 -20.52
C GLU A 393 -13.20 32.66 -20.84
N MET A 394 -13.52 31.85 -19.82
CA MET A 394 -14.00 30.48 -20.03
C MET A 394 -15.42 30.42 -20.57
N GLY A 395 -15.59 29.65 -21.65
CA GLY A 395 -16.90 29.19 -22.07
C GLY A 395 -17.47 28.12 -21.12
N TRP A 396 -18.80 27.99 -21.09
CA TRP A 396 -19.54 27.04 -20.24
C TRP A 396 -19.01 25.59 -20.31
N LYS A 397 -18.62 25.14 -21.51
CA LYS A 397 -18.08 23.78 -21.70
C LYS A 397 -16.79 23.54 -20.92
N GLN A 398 -15.84 24.48 -21.00
CA GLN A 398 -14.55 24.35 -20.32
C GLN A 398 -14.74 24.42 -18.80
N TRP A 399 -15.59 25.35 -18.34
CA TRP A 399 -15.95 25.45 -16.94
C TRP A 399 -16.54 24.15 -16.39
N CYS A 400 -17.47 23.53 -17.12
CA CYS A 400 -18.05 22.24 -16.73
C CYS A 400 -17.00 21.12 -16.68
N VAL A 401 -16.05 21.08 -17.63
CA VAL A 401 -14.99 20.06 -17.65
C VAL A 401 -14.07 20.21 -16.45
N ASP A 402 -13.55 21.40 -16.19
CA ASP A 402 -12.62 21.62 -15.08
C ASP A 402 -13.30 21.37 -13.72
N MET A 403 -14.57 21.79 -13.57
CA MET A 403 -15.37 21.48 -12.37
C MET A 403 -15.62 19.98 -12.20
N ALA A 404 -15.89 19.26 -13.29
CA ALA A 404 -16.07 17.80 -13.25
C ALA A 404 -14.78 17.09 -12.83
N ILE A 405 -13.62 17.50 -13.37
CA ILE A 405 -12.32 16.93 -12.98
C ILE A 405 -12.01 17.22 -11.51
N MET A 406 -12.28 18.43 -11.03
CA MET A 406 -12.07 18.79 -9.64
C MET A 406 -12.95 17.95 -8.69
N ILE A 407 -14.25 17.81 -8.98
CA ILE A 407 -15.16 16.99 -8.18
C ILE A 407 -14.74 15.52 -8.23
N LEU A 408 -14.41 15.01 -9.41
CA LEU A 408 -13.91 13.65 -9.59
C LEU A 408 -12.67 13.44 -8.73
N GLY A 409 -11.65 14.29 -8.83
CA GLY A 409 -10.43 14.20 -8.03
C GLY A 409 -10.69 14.18 -6.51
N ILE A 410 -11.65 14.97 -6.01
CA ILE A 410 -12.04 14.95 -4.60
C ILE A 410 -12.71 13.62 -4.23
N VAL A 411 -13.67 13.15 -5.02
CA VAL A 411 -14.37 11.89 -4.76
C VAL A 411 -13.39 10.73 -4.77
N LEU A 412 -12.56 10.64 -5.81
CA LEU A 412 -11.53 9.63 -5.97
C LEU A 412 -10.52 9.67 -4.81
N GLY A 413 -10.15 10.87 -4.38
CA GLY A 413 -9.18 11.02 -3.30
C GLY A 413 -9.72 10.64 -1.93
N VAL A 414 -10.94 11.07 -1.59
CA VAL A 414 -11.59 10.73 -0.31
C VAL A 414 -11.93 9.25 -0.24
N SER A 415 -12.56 8.68 -1.28
CA SER A 415 -12.91 7.26 -1.28
C SER A 415 -11.67 6.36 -1.33
N GLY A 416 -10.69 6.69 -2.18
CA GLY A 416 -9.44 5.94 -2.28
C GLY A 416 -8.66 5.96 -0.97
N THR A 417 -8.52 7.13 -0.34
CA THR A 417 -7.85 7.25 0.97
C THR A 417 -8.60 6.45 2.04
N TRP A 418 -9.94 6.52 2.07
CA TRP A 418 -10.74 5.74 3.01
C TRP A 418 -10.51 4.24 2.85
N TYR A 419 -10.61 3.70 1.63
CA TYR A 419 -10.40 2.28 1.39
C TYR A 419 -8.95 1.87 1.64
N ALA A 420 -7.95 2.69 1.28
CA ALA A 420 -6.55 2.41 1.60
C ALA A 420 -6.30 2.33 3.11
N LEU A 421 -6.88 3.25 3.90
CA LEU A 421 -6.77 3.21 5.36
C LEU A 421 -7.51 2.00 5.96
N VAL A 422 -8.70 1.68 5.45
CA VAL A 422 -9.41 0.46 5.86
C VAL A 422 -8.56 -0.76 5.58
N GLU A 423 -7.93 -0.88 4.42
CA GLU A 423 -7.04 -2.01 4.10
C GLU A 423 -5.83 -2.08 5.03
N ILE A 424 -5.18 -0.94 5.31
CA ILE A 424 -4.01 -0.85 6.21
C ILE A 424 -4.37 -1.22 7.66
N PHE A 425 -5.56 -0.82 8.14
CA PHE A 425 -6.00 -1.04 9.52
C PHE A 425 -6.94 -2.24 9.71
N SER A 426 -7.42 -2.88 8.63
CA SER A 426 -8.32 -4.02 8.72
C SER A 426 -7.60 -5.26 9.24
N VAL A 427 -8.25 -5.95 10.19
CA VAL A 427 -7.78 -7.25 10.67
C VAL A 427 -8.05 -8.26 9.55
N LYS A 428 -7.02 -8.60 8.77
CA LYS A 428 -7.11 -9.44 7.56
C LYS A 428 -7.81 -10.79 7.78
N TRP A 429 -7.83 -11.30 9.02
CA TRP A 429 -8.41 -12.60 9.38
C TRP A 429 -9.95 -12.66 9.21
N TRP A 430 -10.73 -11.73 9.80
CA TRP A 430 -12.21 -11.76 9.70
C TRP A 430 -12.73 -11.46 8.29
N ARG A 431 -11.89 -10.81 7.47
CA ARG A 431 -12.23 -10.55 6.07
C ARG A 431 -12.53 -11.83 5.31
N THR A 432 -11.78 -12.91 5.57
CA THR A 432 -12.02 -14.20 4.92
C THR A 432 -13.41 -14.75 5.24
N VAL A 433 -13.87 -14.61 6.49
CA VAL A 433 -15.24 -14.97 6.89
C VAL A 433 -16.28 -14.15 6.11
N SER A 434 -16.04 -12.84 5.93
CA SER A 434 -16.95 -11.96 5.18
C SER A 434 -17.06 -12.25 3.67
N LEU A 435 -16.24 -13.18 3.13
CA LEU A 435 -16.34 -13.63 1.74
C LEU A 435 -17.44 -14.68 1.54
N TYR A 436 -17.90 -15.32 2.61
CA TYR A 436 -18.98 -16.30 2.55
C TYR A 436 -20.34 -15.61 2.44
N THR A 437 -21.26 -16.30 1.76
CA THR A 437 -22.61 -15.78 1.49
C THR A 437 -23.67 -16.77 1.95
N ASP A 438 -24.83 -16.24 2.31
CA ASP A 438 -26.03 -17.04 2.51
C ASP A 438 -26.65 -17.47 1.16
N GLN A 439 -27.77 -18.21 1.21
CA GLN A 439 -28.48 -18.68 0.01
C GLN A 439 -29.06 -17.54 -0.84
N THR A 440 -29.14 -16.32 -0.31
CA THR A 440 -29.59 -15.12 -1.04
C THR A 440 -28.43 -14.37 -1.70
N GLY A 441 -27.19 -14.79 -1.45
CA GLY A 441 -25.97 -14.11 -1.90
C GLY A 441 -25.56 -12.95 -0.98
N ALA A 442 -26.14 -12.82 0.21
CA ALA A 442 -25.75 -11.80 1.17
C ALA A 442 -24.51 -12.26 1.95
N ASN A 443 -23.49 -11.41 1.99
CA ASN A 443 -22.24 -11.70 2.68
C ASN A 443 -22.40 -11.71 4.20
N VAL A 444 -21.59 -12.52 4.88
CA VAL A 444 -21.38 -12.41 6.33
C VAL A 444 -20.90 -11.01 6.69
N SER A 445 -21.40 -10.46 7.80
CA SER A 445 -21.03 -9.12 8.28
C SER A 445 -19.51 -8.97 8.44
N SER A 446 -18.97 -7.86 7.93
CA SER A 446 -17.56 -7.52 8.05
C SER A 446 -17.15 -7.08 9.46
N THR A 447 -18.11 -6.84 10.35
CA THR A 447 -17.85 -6.39 11.72
C THR A 447 -18.69 -7.15 12.74
N LEU A 448 -18.04 -7.56 13.83
CA LEU A 448 -18.69 -8.07 15.04
C LEU A 448 -18.58 -7.02 16.16
N LEU A 449 -19.67 -6.81 16.88
CA LEU A 449 -19.74 -5.90 18.02
C LEU A 449 -20.24 -6.67 19.25
N VAL A 450 -19.57 -6.48 20.39
CA VAL A 450 -20.00 -7.06 21.66
C VAL A 450 -21.19 -6.26 22.17
N ALA A 451 -22.38 -6.86 22.15
CA ALA A 451 -23.62 -6.20 22.60
C ALA A 451 -23.74 -6.13 24.14
N GLY A 452 -23.15 -7.09 24.85
CA GLY A 452 -23.12 -7.15 26.30
C GLY A 452 -22.40 -8.39 26.82
N GLU A 453 -22.17 -8.44 28.13
CA GLU A 453 -21.52 -9.55 28.85
C GLU A 453 -22.28 -9.86 30.15
N TYR A 454 -22.33 -11.14 30.53
CA TYR A 454 -22.89 -11.59 31.80
C TYR A 454 -22.05 -12.74 32.35
N ALA A 455 -21.65 -12.63 33.62
CA ALA A 455 -20.86 -13.65 34.31
C ALA A 455 -21.71 -14.30 35.41
N ASP A 456 -21.92 -15.61 35.31
CA ASP A 456 -22.58 -16.41 36.34
C ASP A 456 -21.56 -16.96 37.34
N THR A 457 -21.17 -16.15 38.32
CA THR A 457 -20.22 -16.56 39.38
C THR A 457 -20.82 -17.55 40.38
N ALA A 458 -22.15 -17.71 40.40
CA ALA A 458 -22.84 -18.62 41.32
C ALA A 458 -22.94 -20.04 40.78
N TYR A 459 -22.56 -20.28 39.51
CA TYR A 459 -22.73 -21.54 38.82
C TYR A 459 -24.18 -22.04 38.93
N SER A 460 -25.14 -21.23 38.47
CA SER A 460 -26.58 -21.47 38.64
C SER A 460 -27.07 -22.82 38.08
N HIS A 461 -26.33 -23.39 37.12
CA HIS A 461 -26.58 -24.71 36.53
C HIS A 461 -25.58 -25.79 36.98
N GLY A 462 -24.78 -25.50 38.01
CA GLY A 462 -23.71 -26.37 38.52
C GLY A 462 -22.43 -26.35 37.68
N LYS A 463 -21.47 -27.20 38.06
CA LYS A 463 -20.14 -27.32 37.39
C LYS A 463 -20.04 -28.50 36.42
N GLN A 464 -21.16 -29.18 36.16
CA GLN A 464 -21.26 -30.34 35.29
C GLN A 464 -22.36 -30.07 34.28
N LEU A 465 -21.98 -29.73 33.05
CA LEU A 465 -22.89 -29.28 32.02
C LEU A 465 -22.97 -30.30 30.88
N THR A 466 -24.18 -30.53 30.38
CA THR A 466 -24.45 -31.21 29.11
C THR A 466 -24.74 -30.19 28.01
N ARG A 467 -24.75 -30.61 26.74
CA ARG A 467 -25.17 -29.74 25.62
C ARG A 467 -26.56 -29.13 25.82
N LEU A 468 -27.50 -29.87 26.44
CA LEU A 468 -28.82 -29.32 26.80
C LEU A 468 -28.72 -28.25 27.89
N SER A 469 -27.90 -28.45 28.92
CA SER A 469 -27.75 -27.47 29.99
C SER A 469 -27.12 -26.15 29.52
N ILE A 470 -26.28 -26.16 28.48
CA ILE A 470 -25.76 -24.92 27.87
C ILE A 470 -26.90 -24.04 27.34
N GLN A 471 -27.91 -24.64 26.71
CA GLN A 471 -29.10 -23.88 26.28
C GLN A 471 -29.90 -23.33 27.47
N GLN A 472 -29.92 -24.03 28.61
CA GLN A 472 -30.56 -23.55 29.84
C GLN A 472 -29.78 -22.38 30.48
N VAL A 473 -28.44 -22.40 30.39
CA VAL A 473 -27.59 -21.25 30.77
C VAL A 473 -27.96 -20.04 29.92
N ILE A 474 -28.10 -20.18 28.60
CA ILE A 474 -28.55 -19.10 27.70
C ILE A 474 -29.96 -18.63 28.08
N ALA A 475 -30.90 -19.55 28.32
CA ALA A 475 -32.26 -19.20 28.76
C ALA A 475 -32.26 -18.37 30.05
N THR A 476 -31.37 -18.70 30.98
CA THR A 476 -31.23 -18.00 32.26
C THR A 476 -30.61 -16.63 32.03
N ALA A 477 -29.55 -16.54 31.22
CA ALA A 477 -28.90 -15.29 30.88
C ALA A 477 -29.88 -14.30 30.21
N VAL A 478 -30.64 -14.75 29.20
CA VAL A 478 -31.65 -13.93 28.50
C VAL A 478 -32.74 -13.40 29.44
N LYS A 479 -33.13 -14.17 30.46
CA LYS A 479 -34.14 -13.77 31.45
C LYS A 479 -33.59 -12.85 32.55
N SER A 480 -32.35 -13.11 32.98
CA SER A 480 -31.75 -12.49 34.17
C SER A 480 -31.00 -11.20 33.83
N ALA A 481 -30.44 -11.12 32.63
CA ALA A 481 -29.81 -9.96 32.06
C ALA A 481 -30.51 -9.65 30.72
N PRO A 482 -31.14 -8.48 30.55
CA PRO A 482 -31.80 -8.14 29.29
C PRO A 482 -30.74 -7.82 28.23
N PHE A 483 -30.19 -8.86 27.61
CA PHE A 483 -29.49 -8.73 26.34
C PHE A 483 -30.51 -8.39 25.24
N PRO A 484 -30.16 -7.55 24.25
CA PRO A 484 -31.00 -7.39 23.07
C PRO A 484 -31.11 -8.75 22.36
N VAL A 485 -32.28 -9.37 22.44
CA VAL A 485 -32.56 -10.64 21.75
C VAL A 485 -32.75 -10.33 20.26
N ASP A 486 -31.65 -10.43 19.49
CA ASP A 486 -31.66 -10.32 18.04
C ASP A 486 -31.48 -11.70 17.42
N HIS A 487 -32.59 -12.29 16.96
CA HIS A 487 -32.58 -13.60 16.29
C HIS A 487 -32.13 -13.52 14.83
N LYS A 488 -31.86 -12.33 14.29
CA LYS A 488 -31.46 -12.12 12.89
C LYS A 488 -29.98 -11.76 12.75
N ASN A 489 -29.44 -10.94 13.65
CA ASN A 489 -28.03 -10.49 13.60
C ASN A 489 -27.26 -10.77 14.91
N GLY A 490 -27.87 -11.42 15.89
CA GLY A 490 -27.26 -11.72 17.19
C GLY A 490 -26.70 -13.13 17.28
N ILE A 491 -25.57 -13.25 17.98
CA ILE A 491 -24.88 -14.50 18.32
C ILE A 491 -24.63 -14.52 19.83
N TYR A 492 -24.82 -15.67 20.47
CA TYR A 492 -24.50 -15.88 21.87
C TYR A 492 -23.21 -16.68 22.04
N LEU A 493 -22.27 -16.17 22.83
CA LEU A 493 -21.01 -16.87 23.14
C LEU A 493 -21.01 -17.29 24.61
N VAL A 494 -20.91 -18.59 24.87
CA VAL A 494 -20.89 -19.16 26.22
C VAL A 494 -19.47 -19.64 26.53
N LEU A 495 -18.84 -19.04 27.53
CA LEU A 495 -17.49 -19.40 27.97
C LEU A 495 -17.57 -20.03 29.36
N THR A 496 -16.98 -21.22 29.53
CA THR A 496 -16.96 -21.89 30.85
C THR A 496 -15.60 -21.73 31.54
N ALA A 497 -15.62 -21.61 32.87
CA ALA A 497 -14.42 -21.56 33.70
C ALA A 497 -13.63 -22.89 33.65
N ASP A 498 -12.36 -22.86 34.09
CA ASP A 498 -11.45 -24.01 34.05
C ASP A 498 -11.89 -25.20 34.93
N ASP A 499 -12.80 -24.96 35.87
CA ASP A 499 -13.32 -25.93 36.83
C ASP A 499 -14.74 -26.42 36.51
N VAL A 500 -15.28 -26.07 35.34
CA VAL A 500 -16.57 -26.56 34.83
C VAL A 500 -16.30 -27.66 33.81
N ALA A 501 -16.84 -28.85 34.06
CA ALA A 501 -16.79 -29.95 33.12
C ALA A 501 -18.02 -29.91 32.20
N VAL A 502 -17.79 -30.08 30.91
CA VAL A 502 -18.85 -30.13 29.90
C VAL A 502 -18.76 -31.48 29.17
N GLN A 503 -19.92 -32.03 28.84
CA GLN A 503 -20.02 -33.28 28.06
C GLN A 503 -19.17 -33.20 26.78
N ASP A 504 -18.39 -34.26 26.52
CA ASP A 504 -17.50 -34.43 25.35
C ASP A 504 -16.31 -33.45 25.25
N PHE A 505 -16.20 -32.48 26.17
CA PHE A 505 -15.05 -31.60 26.29
C PHE A 505 -13.78 -32.41 26.51
N CYS A 506 -12.68 -31.99 25.88
CA CYS A 506 -11.36 -32.65 25.95
C CYS A 506 -11.29 -34.06 25.34
N ARG A 507 -12.39 -34.59 24.79
CA ARG A 507 -12.44 -35.92 24.17
C ARG A 507 -12.74 -35.84 22.68
N ALA A 508 -13.80 -35.12 22.33
CA ALA A 508 -14.24 -34.97 20.96
C ALA A 508 -14.18 -33.51 20.49
N VAL A 509 -14.34 -32.56 21.41
CA VAL A 509 -14.47 -31.14 21.07
C VAL A 509 -13.81 -30.22 22.09
N CYS A 510 -13.36 -29.04 21.62
CA CYS A 510 -12.84 -27.94 22.44
C CYS A 510 -13.84 -26.78 22.56
N GLY A 511 -14.70 -26.66 21.56
CA GLY A 511 -15.89 -25.83 21.50
C GLY A 511 -16.93 -26.49 20.61
N PHE A 512 -18.10 -25.90 20.51
CA PHE A 512 -19.02 -26.20 19.42
C PHE A 512 -19.99 -25.05 19.24
N HIS A 513 -20.53 -24.92 18.03
CA HIS A 513 -21.63 -24.03 17.75
C HIS A 513 -22.93 -24.79 17.47
N TYR A 514 -24.07 -24.17 17.77
CA TYR A 514 -25.41 -24.71 17.49
C TYR A 514 -26.47 -23.60 17.56
N PHE A 515 -27.75 -23.96 17.49
CA PHE A 515 -28.86 -23.05 17.74
C PHE A 515 -29.74 -23.53 18.90
N THR A 516 -30.32 -22.58 19.63
CA THR A 516 -31.21 -22.90 20.76
C THR A 516 -32.59 -23.36 20.28
N PHE A 517 -33.22 -24.24 21.06
CA PHE A 517 -34.59 -24.65 20.78
C PHE A 517 -35.61 -23.64 21.33
N PRO A 518 -36.62 -23.23 20.54
CA PRO A 518 -37.70 -22.37 21.01
C PRO A 518 -38.42 -22.90 22.26
N SER A 519 -38.54 -24.23 22.39
CA SER A 519 -39.14 -24.88 23.56
C SER A 519 -38.34 -24.69 24.86
N MET A 520 -37.05 -24.35 24.77
CA MET A 520 -36.16 -24.16 25.91
C MET A 520 -35.92 -22.68 26.22
N VAL A 521 -35.60 -21.89 25.20
CA VAL A 521 -35.16 -20.48 25.35
C VAL A 521 -36.26 -19.49 24.96
N GLY A 522 -37.30 -19.94 24.25
CA GLY A 522 -38.35 -19.09 23.68
C GLY A 522 -38.03 -18.56 22.27
N TYR A 523 -36.78 -18.71 21.82
CA TYR A 523 -36.28 -18.22 20.54
C TYR A 523 -35.33 -19.24 19.92
N THR A 524 -35.20 -19.21 18.59
CA THR A 524 -34.09 -19.87 17.88
C THR A 524 -32.94 -18.88 17.76
N LEU A 525 -31.92 -19.05 18.61
CA LEU A 525 -30.76 -18.16 18.67
C LEU A 525 -29.49 -18.97 18.34
N PRO A 526 -28.68 -18.52 17.37
CA PRO A 526 -27.35 -19.09 17.12
C PRO A 526 -26.44 -18.84 18.33
N TYR A 527 -25.67 -19.86 18.72
CA TYR A 527 -24.72 -19.77 19.82
C TYR A 527 -23.48 -20.63 19.60
N ALA A 528 -22.39 -20.26 20.26
CA ALA A 528 -21.19 -21.08 20.39
C ALA A 528 -20.81 -21.23 21.85
N TRP A 529 -20.30 -22.41 22.21
CA TRP A 529 -19.72 -22.68 23.52
C TRP A 529 -18.24 -23.02 23.37
N ILE A 530 -17.41 -22.47 24.28
CA ILE A 530 -15.97 -22.73 24.34
C ILE A 530 -15.59 -23.11 25.77
N GLY A 531 -14.89 -24.23 25.92
CA GLY A 531 -14.38 -24.72 27.19
C GLY A 531 -12.98 -24.23 27.51
N ASN A 532 -12.70 -23.98 28.80
CA ASN A 532 -11.36 -23.65 29.27
C ASN A 532 -10.56 -24.91 29.59
N SER A 533 -9.51 -25.16 28.81
CA SER A 533 -8.72 -26.39 28.87
C SER A 533 -7.60 -26.38 29.91
N ALA A 534 -7.33 -25.24 30.57
CA ALA A 534 -6.16 -25.02 31.43
C ALA A 534 -5.89 -26.16 32.44
N LYS A 535 -6.93 -26.61 33.15
CA LYS A 535 -6.82 -27.65 34.20
C LYS A 535 -7.19 -29.05 33.74
N GLN A 536 -7.90 -29.18 32.61
CA GLN A 536 -8.51 -30.44 32.19
C GLN A 536 -7.73 -31.14 31.08
N CYS A 537 -7.35 -30.41 30.03
CA CYS A 537 -6.74 -30.97 28.82
C CYS A 537 -5.97 -29.94 27.98
N PRO A 538 -4.98 -29.25 28.55
CA PRO A 538 -4.25 -28.22 27.81
C PRO A 538 -3.63 -28.78 26.52
N GLU A 539 -3.11 -30.01 26.54
CA GLU A 539 -2.50 -30.67 25.39
C GLU A 539 -3.44 -30.94 24.20
N VAL A 540 -4.77 -30.91 24.43
CA VAL A 540 -5.77 -31.17 23.37
C VAL A 540 -6.31 -29.86 22.83
N CYS A 541 -6.72 -28.95 23.72
CA CYS A 541 -7.51 -27.78 23.36
C CYS A 541 -6.77 -26.43 23.51
N ALA A 542 -5.49 -26.47 23.88
CA ALA A 542 -4.62 -25.28 23.89
C ALA A 542 -3.44 -25.40 22.92
N TYR A 543 -3.56 -26.23 21.88
CA TYR A 543 -2.61 -26.25 20.77
C TYR A 543 -2.56 -24.86 20.09
N PRO A 544 -1.38 -24.33 19.73
CA PRO A 544 -0.04 -24.95 19.77
C PRO A 544 0.76 -24.70 21.07
N PHE A 545 0.14 -24.17 22.12
CA PHE A 545 0.82 -23.79 23.36
C PHE A 545 1.00 -24.93 24.36
N ALA A 546 0.18 -25.96 24.22
CA ALA A 546 0.38 -27.25 24.85
C ALA A 546 0.19 -28.32 23.77
N VAL A 547 1.16 -29.23 23.69
CA VAL A 547 1.25 -30.23 22.62
C VAL A 547 1.28 -31.60 23.28
N PRO A 548 0.56 -32.61 22.74
CA PRO A 548 0.51 -33.93 23.33
C PRO A 548 1.88 -34.58 23.49
N GLY A 549 2.09 -35.31 24.58
CA GLY A 549 3.37 -35.99 24.87
C GLY A 549 3.87 -36.92 23.74
N TYR A 550 2.98 -37.50 22.93
CA TYR A 550 3.36 -38.36 21.79
C TYR A 550 3.95 -37.60 20.59
N MET A 551 3.74 -36.28 20.50
CA MET A 551 4.38 -35.42 19.48
C MET A 551 5.76 -34.91 19.91
N GLY A 552 6.14 -35.08 21.19
CA GLY A 552 7.39 -34.58 21.76
C GLY A 552 8.67 -35.29 21.31
N GLY A 553 8.56 -36.42 20.58
CA GLY A 553 9.71 -37.24 20.15
C GLY A 553 10.38 -36.82 18.84
N GLY A 554 9.91 -35.77 18.17
CA GLY A 554 10.45 -35.31 16.88
C GLY A 554 9.62 -34.25 16.14
N GLY A 555 8.48 -33.82 16.67
CA GLY A 555 7.68 -32.72 16.13
C GLY A 555 8.07 -31.34 16.70
N PRO A 556 7.51 -30.23 16.16
CA PRO A 556 7.71 -28.91 16.72
C PRO A 556 7.19 -28.87 18.18
N GLY A 557 8.05 -28.44 19.10
CA GLY A 557 7.70 -28.33 20.52
C GLY A 557 6.61 -27.29 20.80
N ALA A 558 6.08 -27.30 22.03
CA ALA A 558 5.06 -26.35 22.45
C ALA A 558 5.52 -24.89 22.30
N LEU A 559 4.67 -24.08 21.70
CA LEU A 559 4.93 -22.65 21.55
C LEU A 559 4.62 -21.89 22.84
N LYS A 560 5.24 -20.73 23.01
CA LYS A 560 5.04 -19.90 24.19
C LYS A 560 3.84 -18.98 23.99
N SER A 561 2.90 -19.03 24.92
CA SER A 561 1.63 -18.31 24.80
C SER A 561 1.80 -16.77 24.78
N PRO A 562 1.04 -16.04 23.94
CA PRO A 562 1.18 -14.59 23.76
C PRO A 562 0.83 -13.80 25.03
N ASN A 563 -0.14 -14.26 25.82
CA ASN A 563 -0.59 -13.55 27.02
C ASN A 563 -0.08 -14.20 28.32
N GLY A 564 0.63 -15.32 28.23
CA GLY A 564 1.19 -16.02 29.38
C GLY A 564 0.20 -16.97 30.07
N ASP A 565 -1.01 -17.11 29.53
CA ASP A 565 -2.05 -18.03 30.01
C ASP A 565 -2.40 -19.00 28.87
N VAL A 566 -1.91 -20.24 28.99
CA VAL A 566 -2.08 -21.27 27.96
C VAL A 566 -3.55 -21.61 27.73
N GLY A 567 -4.36 -21.68 28.79
CA GLY A 567 -5.77 -22.04 28.66
C GLY A 567 -6.58 -20.94 27.98
N VAL A 568 -6.38 -19.68 28.40
CA VAL A 568 -7.06 -18.54 27.79
C VAL A 568 -6.60 -18.31 26.36
N ASP A 569 -5.29 -18.42 26.08
CA ASP A 569 -4.77 -18.28 24.72
C ASP A 569 -5.25 -19.41 23.79
N GLY A 570 -5.43 -20.63 24.33
CA GLY A 570 -6.11 -21.72 23.63
C GLY A 570 -7.58 -21.40 23.33
N MET A 571 -8.32 -20.94 24.34
CA MET A 571 -9.72 -20.51 24.18
C MET A 571 -9.88 -19.43 23.11
N ILE A 572 -8.95 -18.47 23.00
CA ILE A 572 -9.01 -17.41 21.99
C ILE A 572 -8.96 -17.99 20.57
N SER A 573 -8.13 -19.00 20.34
CA SER A 573 -8.08 -19.68 19.03
C SER A 573 -9.41 -20.37 18.72
N VAL A 574 -9.96 -21.10 19.69
CA VAL A 574 -11.26 -21.79 19.57
C VAL A 574 -12.41 -20.79 19.38
N ILE A 575 -12.39 -19.65 20.08
CA ILE A 575 -13.37 -18.57 19.87
C ILE A 575 -13.33 -18.09 18.41
N GLY A 576 -12.12 -17.92 17.84
CA GLY A 576 -11.97 -17.56 16.43
C GLY A 576 -12.60 -18.61 15.51
N HIS A 577 -12.22 -19.88 15.69
CA HIS A 577 -12.74 -21.02 14.94
C HIS A 577 -14.28 -21.07 14.97
N GLU A 578 -14.87 -21.17 16.17
CA GLU A 578 -16.31 -21.32 16.36
C GLU A 578 -17.11 -20.11 15.88
N LEU A 579 -16.58 -18.89 16.06
CA LEU A 579 -17.24 -17.69 15.54
C LEU A 579 -17.23 -17.65 14.01
N ALA A 580 -16.13 -18.07 13.38
CA ALA A 580 -16.03 -18.11 11.93
C ALA A 580 -17.07 -19.10 11.37
N GLU A 581 -17.10 -20.32 11.91
CA GLU A 581 -18.02 -21.38 11.47
C GLU A 581 -19.48 -21.01 11.73
N LEU A 582 -19.81 -20.56 12.94
CA LEU A 582 -21.15 -20.11 13.27
C LEU A 582 -21.60 -18.95 12.37
N SER A 583 -20.70 -18.07 11.96
CA SER A 583 -21.06 -16.95 11.07
C SER A 583 -21.31 -17.42 9.64
N THR A 584 -20.64 -18.48 9.18
CA THR A 584 -20.85 -19.06 7.85
C THR A 584 -21.95 -20.12 7.79
N ASN A 585 -22.31 -20.70 8.94
CA ASN A 585 -23.29 -21.77 9.06
C ASN A 585 -24.18 -21.68 10.33
N PRO A 586 -24.86 -20.54 10.58
CA PRO A 586 -25.48 -20.25 11.88
C PRO A 586 -26.58 -21.21 12.33
N LEU A 587 -27.26 -21.85 11.38
CA LEU A 587 -28.38 -22.78 11.65
C LEU A 587 -28.10 -24.18 11.09
N VAL A 588 -26.83 -24.50 10.81
CA VAL A 588 -26.41 -25.77 10.22
C VAL A 588 -27.14 -26.06 8.89
N ASN A 589 -27.28 -25.03 8.05
CA ASN A 589 -28.04 -25.07 6.79
C ASN A 589 -27.46 -24.19 5.67
N ALA A 590 -26.23 -23.68 5.85
CA ALA A 590 -25.55 -22.82 4.89
C ALA A 590 -24.26 -23.49 4.39
N TRP A 591 -23.08 -22.92 4.66
CA TRP A 591 -21.85 -23.40 4.03
C TRP A 591 -21.23 -24.58 4.77
N TYR A 592 -20.87 -25.62 4.00
CA TYR A 592 -19.99 -26.72 4.43
C TYR A 592 -19.30 -27.35 3.22
N ALA A 593 -18.22 -28.08 3.45
CA ALA A 593 -17.52 -28.92 2.48
C ALA A 593 -17.87 -30.40 2.68
N GLY A 594 -17.90 -31.17 1.58
CA GLY A 594 -18.20 -32.60 1.56
C GLY A 594 -19.53 -32.96 0.90
N GLU A 595 -19.72 -34.24 0.59
CA GLU A 595 -20.95 -34.76 -0.04
C GLU A 595 -22.04 -35.12 0.97
N ASP A 596 -21.68 -35.29 2.26
CA ASP A 596 -22.59 -35.70 3.32
C ASP A 596 -23.05 -34.49 4.16
N PRO A 597 -24.33 -34.06 4.04
CA PRO A 597 -24.88 -32.98 4.85
C PRO A 597 -25.00 -33.32 6.34
N THR A 598 -24.83 -34.59 6.72
CA THR A 598 -24.96 -35.07 8.11
C THR A 598 -23.65 -35.01 8.90
N ALA A 599 -22.52 -34.78 8.22
CA ALA A 599 -21.20 -34.55 8.80
C ALA A 599 -20.46 -33.43 8.04
N PRO A 600 -20.98 -32.19 8.07
CA PRO A 600 -20.41 -31.07 7.34
C PRO A 600 -18.99 -30.77 7.82
N THR A 601 -18.02 -30.64 6.90
CA THR A 601 -16.71 -30.09 7.23
C THR A 601 -16.74 -28.58 7.05
N GLU A 602 -16.48 -27.81 8.10
CA GLU A 602 -16.66 -26.37 8.08
C GLU A 602 -15.36 -25.60 7.78
N ILE A 603 -15.44 -24.27 7.78
CA ILE A 603 -14.33 -23.42 7.31
C ILE A 603 -13.13 -23.42 8.25
N GLY A 604 -13.34 -23.66 9.54
CA GLY A 604 -12.30 -23.77 10.56
C GLY A 604 -11.70 -25.17 10.54
N ASP A 605 -12.54 -26.20 10.47
CA ASP A 605 -12.16 -27.61 10.37
C ASP A 605 -11.15 -27.88 9.23
N LEU A 606 -11.39 -27.30 8.04
CA LEU A 606 -10.49 -27.46 6.89
C LEU A 606 -9.06 -26.97 7.14
N CYS A 607 -8.89 -26.08 8.11
CA CYS A 607 -7.63 -25.44 8.45
C CYS A 607 -7.15 -25.80 9.85
N GLU A 608 -7.63 -26.93 10.37
CA GLU A 608 -7.28 -27.37 11.71
C GLU A 608 -5.75 -27.46 11.88
N GLY A 609 -5.24 -26.96 13.01
CA GLY A 609 -3.80 -26.91 13.29
C GLY A 609 -2.96 -25.92 12.47
N THR A 610 -3.53 -25.14 11.54
CA THR A 610 -2.78 -24.21 10.69
C THR A 610 -2.78 -22.79 11.25
N TYR A 611 -1.61 -22.21 11.51
CA TYR A 611 -1.45 -20.87 12.10
C TYR A 611 -0.51 -19.94 11.33
N GLY A 612 0.16 -20.45 10.29
CA GLY A 612 1.15 -19.74 9.51
C GLY A 612 1.49 -20.42 8.19
N THR A 613 2.22 -19.72 7.33
CA THR A 613 2.70 -20.21 6.03
C THR A 613 3.50 -21.51 6.18
N GLY A 614 3.22 -22.47 5.30
CA GLY A 614 3.77 -23.83 5.38
C GLY A 614 3.21 -24.68 6.52
N GLY A 615 2.12 -24.24 7.16
CA GLY A 615 1.35 -25.03 8.11
C GLY A 615 0.41 -26.03 7.43
N GLY A 616 -0.05 -27.03 8.19
CA GLY A 616 -0.91 -28.12 7.72
C GLY A 616 -0.35 -29.50 8.06
N GLY A 617 -1.22 -30.52 8.14
CA GLY A 617 -0.80 -31.91 8.40
C GLY A 617 -0.05 -32.12 9.73
N GLY A 618 -0.33 -31.31 10.75
CA GLY A 618 0.34 -31.33 12.06
C GLY A 618 1.45 -30.29 12.24
N TYR A 619 1.80 -29.52 11.22
CA TYR A 619 2.72 -28.40 11.30
C TYR A 619 1.99 -27.07 11.55
N ILE A 620 2.48 -26.30 12.53
CA ILE A 620 1.91 -25.01 12.94
C ILE A 620 2.05 -23.95 11.83
N GLY A 621 3.12 -24.05 11.04
CA GLY A 621 3.53 -23.03 10.07
C GLY A 621 4.34 -21.90 10.69
N GLN A 622 4.79 -20.96 9.85
CA GLN A 622 5.62 -19.84 10.27
C GLN A 622 4.81 -18.77 11.01
N VAL A 623 5.14 -18.54 12.28
CA VAL A 623 4.46 -17.58 13.17
C VAL A 623 5.44 -16.54 13.71
N MET A 624 4.94 -15.36 14.06
CA MET A 624 5.77 -14.29 14.63
C MET A 624 6.10 -14.60 16.09
N SER A 625 7.26 -14.12 16.55
CA SER A 625 7.67 -14.20 17.96
C SER A 625 8.17 -12.86 18.47
N ASP A 626 7.99 -12.62 19.76
CA ASP A 626 8.54 -11.44 20.42
C ASP A 626 9.92 -11.69 21.05
N ARG A 627 10.54 -10.64 21.60
CA ARG A 627 11.85 -10.73 22.27
C ARG A 627 11.87 -11.68 23.48
N GLN A 628 10.71 -12.03 24.02
CA GLN A 628 10.56 -12.94 25.15
C GLN A 628 10.21 -14.37 24.69
N GLY A 629 10.21 -14.61 23.37
CA GLY A 629 9.88 -15.87 22.73
C GLY A 629 8.38 -16.17 22.65
N LYS A 630 7.50 -15.22 23.02
CA LYS A 630 6.04 -15.41 22.94
C LYS A 630 5.59 -15.34 21.48
N THR A 631 4.81 -16.31 21.04
CA THR A 631 4.41 -16.45 19.65
C THR A 631 3.01 -15.95 19.39
N PHE A 632 2.79 -15.35 18.21
CA PHE A 632 1.51 -14.81 17.79
C PHE A 632 1.45 -14.76 16.26
N ASN A 633 0.25 -14.67 15.69
CA ASN A 633 0.06 -14.47 14.26
C ASN A 633 -0.85 -13.27 13.94
N MET A 634 -1.43 -12.64 14.96
CA MET A 634 -2.30 -11.49 14.83
C MET A 634 -2.02 -10.45 15.92
N ILE A 635 -2.07 -9.18 15.54
CA ILE A 635 -2.06 -8.04 16.47
C ILE A 635 -3.44 -7.41 16.43
N GLY A 636 -4.17 -7.46 17.53
CA GLY A 636 -5.48 -6.84 17.66
C GLY A 636 -5.42 -5.41 18.19
N ARG A 637 -6.58 -4.88 18.60
CA ARG A 637 -6.70 -3.51 19.12
C ARG A 637 -5.80 -3.27 20.34
N SER A 638 -5.27 -2.06 20.45
CA SER A 638 -4.35 -1.64 21.52
C SER A 638 -3.06 -2.45 21.61
N GLY A 639 -2.63 -3.08 20.51
CA GLY A 639 -1.37 -3.82 20.43
C GLY A 639 -1.38 -5.18 21.14
N ARG A 640 -2.57 -5.68 21.55
CA ARG A 640 -2.69 -7.02 22.11
C ARG A 640 -2.39 -8.07 21.05
N ARG A 641 -1.68 -9.12 21.43
CA ARG A 641 -1.22 -10.17 20.53
C ARG A 641 -2.08 -11.41 20.72
N PHE A 642 -2.41 -12.03 19.61
CA PHE A 642 -3.28 -13.19 19.56
C PHE A 642 -2.69 -14.23 18.61
N MET A 643 -3.00 -15.48 18.91
CA MET A 643 -2.78 -16.59 17.99
C MET A 643 -4.16 -17.13 17.64
N VAL A 644 -4.51 -17.06 16.36
CA VAL A 644 -5.79 -17.55 15.85
C VAL A 644 -5.53 -18.51 14.71
N GLN A 645 -6.28 -19.60 14.68
CA GLN A 645 -6.20 -20.54 13.57
C GLN A 645 -6.59 -19.87 12.24
N TRP A 646 -5.94 -20.28 11.17
CA TRP A 646 -6.30 -19.86 9.82
C TRP A 646 -7.67 -20.43 9.43
N ILE A 647 -8.33 -19.81 8.47
CA ILE A 647 -9.64 -20.26 8.01
C ILE A 647 -9.61 -20.48 6.52
N TRP A 648 -10.47 -21.38 6.04
CA TRP A 648 -10.54 -21.69 4.62
C TRP A 648 -10.98 -20.45 3.84
N SER A 649 -10.23 -20.10 2.80
CA SER A 649 -10.60 -19.03 1.90
C SER A 649 -11.39 -19.61 0.72
N PRO A 650 -12.65 -19.18 0.50
CA PRO A 650 -13.45 -19.68 -0.62
C PRO A 650 -12.95 -19.14 -1.95
N VAL A 651 -12.12 -18.09 -1.93
CA VAL A 651 -11.49 -17.46 -3.10
C VAL A 651 -10.18 -18.14 -3.45
N LEU A 652 -9.29 -18.33 -2.46
CA LEU A 652 -7.97 -18.93 -2.69
C LEU A 652 -8.03 -20.46 -2.75
N LYS A 653 -9.12 -21.07 -2.28
CA LYS A 653 -9.25 -22.54 -2.12
C LYS A 653 -8.08 -23.11 -1.31
N ALA A 654 -7.68 -22.37 -0.28
CA ALA A 654 -6.59 -22.69 0.63
C ALA A 654 -6.84 -22.06 2.00
N CYS A 655 -6.16 -22.56 3.02
CA CYS A 655 -6.13 -21.94 4.33
C CYS A 655 -5.40 -20.61 4.26
N PHE A 656 -6.01 -19.56 4.79
CA PHE A 656 -5.46 -18.22 4.75
C PHE A 656 -5.59 -17.53 6.10
N GLY A 657 -4.60 -16.71 6.43
CA GLY A 657 -4.61 -15.96 7.67
C GLY A 657 -3.76 -14.69 7.64
N PRO A 658 -3.75 -13.95 8.76
CA PRO A 658 -3.24 -12.59 8.85
C PRO A 658 -1.73 -12.47 8.63
N ASN A 659 -0.99 -13.57 8.78
CA ASN A 659 0.45 -13.69 8.60
C ASN A 659 0.84 -14.54 7.37
N ALA A 660 -0.07 -14.75 6.42
CA ALA A 660 0.26 -15.44 5.19
C ALA A 660 1.33 -14.68 4.39
N LEU A 661 2.42 -15.38 4.05
CA LEU A 661 3.53 -14.96 3.20
C LEU A 661 3.52 -15.66 1.82
N ASP A 662 2.75 -16.74 1.74
CA ASP A 662 2.37 -17.50 0.56
C ASP A 662 1.21 -16.82 -0.16
#